data_AF-A0A954A4N2-F1
#
_entry.id   AF-A0A954A4N2-F1
#
_cell.length_a   1.000
_cell.length_b   1.000
_cell.length_c   1.000
_cell.angle_alpha   90.00
_cell.angle_beta   90.00
_cell.angle_gamma   90.00
#
_symmetry.space_group_name_H-M   'P 1'
#
loop_
_entity.id
_entity.type
_entity.pdbx_description
1 polymer ?
#
loop_
_entity_poly.entity_id
_entity_poly.type
_entity_poly.pdbx_seq_one_letter_code
_entity_poly.pdbx_strand_id
1 'polypeptide(L)'
;MAIDPRIEQIFDAVVDLSPSERRARLVELCDGDDTLRREIERLLASDSRADQLEGVRLAPMSGTHGLVDVGDRLDAYHLEERLGEGGMGVVFAALQERPIRRRVAVKIIKPGLDTRQVLARFETERRVLARLEHPGIARILDAGATPSGRPYFVMEWVRGEPLTDYCRNRGLDVGERIDVFLKVLRAVEHAHQKGIVHRDLKPSNLLVTEIGDEAMPKVIDFGIAKVSEGDDRITLQTEHGSLLGTLEYMSPEAADGSSDLDTRADIYSLGVILHELLLDRLPYDSQTWSAAGLTGRRQIIVERDVRRPSLDATGTKRRLLRDGLDWVLLHALEKDPAHRYATVSELALDLERFRNGDSVLAGPPRRWDRLQRIVRRHRGTAVAFVVATVAVVIALAFAWVEAARRSEQLLRMSDSVSLEEAIAETDRFWPPLPESIPAMERWLEGTAEPLLSRLPLHERTLEELRGRALPYTAERAALDRREHPERKRFEAITKERADLQRQFDENQNPIYLEHFIEFDRRLAERLDAQLEELAPRLDERWTWEFADPRARWEHHHLQDLVERLRRFGSADPRVGTVASVRERLAFAKTVAERTTTGPEVRRAWEEAIDEIESLEVYGGLVLTPQIGLVPLGRDPRSGLWEFWHIQSGARPEPSAEPDAPSRWTIAEETGLVLVLIPGGSFRMGSEKGDADAPNRDPYSESDEQPIQEVTLDPYFISKYEVTQGQWKRLTGENPSRFGFEDYSDGKESDLLRGLVHPVDSVSAEACLEWTAHNDLELPTEAQWEYAARAGSTTPWPWGSEPPCLEGYANVADLSCLRYHGDPSWGYDRDVDDGYTIRSPVDTFRPNAFGLHDVIGNVWEICGELFTDYTRPPRPGDGRRSDPPEVRWCLRGGGWETNSAVARCANRSGIFPGQRHSNSGLRPSRKIR
;
A
#
# COMPACT_ATOMS: atom_id res chain seq x y z
N MET A 1 34.91 3.76 37.74
CA MET A 1 35.00 4.68 36.58
C MET A 1 33.89 4.27 35.62
N ALA A 2 32.98 5.20 35.29
CA ALA A 2 32.00 4.94 34.24
C ALA A 2 32.76 4.94 32.91
N ILE A 3 32.61 3.86 32.13
CA ILE A 3 33.19 3.74 30.79
C ILE A 3 32.40 4.67 29.88
N ASP A 4 33.09 5.55 29.14
CA ASP A 4 32.46 6.44 28.18
C ASP A 4 31.78 5.58 27.09
N PRO A 5 30.44 5.66 26.93
CA PRO A 5 29.70 4.79 26.01
C PRO A 5 30.10 4.97 24.54
N ARG A 6 30.84 6.03 24.20
CA ARG A 6 31.37 6.27 22.86
C ARG A 6 32.56 5.37 22.52
N ILE A 7 33.23 4.78 23.52
CA ILE A 7 34.43 3.94 23.31
C ILE A 7 34.10 2.73 22.45
N GLU A 8 33.00 2.04 22.73
CA GLU A 8 32.59 0.82 22.03
C GLU A 8 32.23 1.11 20.56
N GLN A 9 31.42 2.14 20.32
CA GLN A 9 31.05 2.56 18.96
C GLN A 9 32.25 2.99 18.11
N ILE A 10 33.20 3.73 18.69
CA ILE A 10 34.37 4.19 17.93
C ILE A 10 35.36 3.04 17.72
N PHE A 11 35.53 2.13 18.69
CA PHE A 11 36.37 0.95 18.54
C PHE A 11 35.88 0.04 17.40
N ASP A 12 34.59 -0.30 17.37
CA ASP A 12 34.01 -1.15 16.32
C ASP A 12 34.10 -0.52 14.93
N ALA A 13 33.96 0.82 14.85
CA ALA A 13 34.06 1.54 13.59
C ALA A 13 35.48 1.58 13.00
N VAL A 14 36.52 1.27 13.78
CA VAL A 14 37.93 1.43 13.35
C VAL A 14 38.79 0.17 13.48
N VAL A 15 38.31 -0.89 14.14
CA VAL A 15 39.07 -2.13 14.41
C VAL A 15 39.46 -2.87 13.12
N ASP A 16 38.60 -2.85 12.10
CA ASP A 16 38.82 -3.54 10.82
C ASP A 16 39.51 -2.64 9.77
N LEU A 17 39.74 -1.36 10.06
CA LEU A 17 40.36 -0.42 9.12
C LEU A 17 41.89 -0.59 9.07
N SER A 18 42.48 -0.34 7.91
CA SER A 18 43.94 -0.38 7.73
C SER A 18 44.65 0.66 8.62
N PRO A 19 45.93 0.47 9.00
CA PRO A 19 46.62 1.37 9.93
C PRO A 19 46.71 2.85 9.50
N SER A 20 46.57 3.13 8.20
CA SER A 20 46.49 4.49 7.64
C SER A 20 45.09 5.09 7.74
N GLU A 21 44.05 4.31 7.42
CA GLU A 21 42.65 4.74 7.48
C GLU A 21 42.15 4.87 8.92
N ARG A 22 42.56 3.93 9.78
CA ARG A 22 42.28 3.92 11.22
C ARG A 22 42.74 5.19 11.91
N ARG A 23 43.94 5.69 11.57
CA ARG A 23 44.49 6.93 12.14
C ARG A 23 43.71 8.18 11.72
N ALA A 24 43.34 8.28 10.45
CA ALA A 24 42.54 9.40 9.97
C ALA A 24 41.14 9.37 10.60
N ARG A 25 40.52 8.19 10.68
CA ARG A 25 39.17 8.01 11.22
C ARG A 25 39.09 8.21 12.73
N LEU A 26 40.12 7.82 13.48
CA LEU A 26 40.21 8.10 14.93
C LEU A 26 40.30 9.60 15.23
N VAL A 27 41.02 10.38 14.42
CA VAL A 27 41.11 11.84 14.60
C VAL A 27 39.75 12.50 14.40
N GLU A 28 38.98 12.03 13.42
CA GLU A 28 37.63 12.52 13.15
C GLU A 28 36.62 12.10 14.23
N LEU A 29 36.59 10.82 14.60
CA LEU A 29 35.59 10.26 15.51
C LEU A 29 35.81 10.64 16.98
N CYS A 30 37.05 10.96 17.38
CA CYS A 30 37.34 11.40 18.74
C CYS A 30 37.18 12.91 18.94
N ASP A 31 36.90 13.69 17.89
CA ASP A 31 36.63 15.15 17.93
C ASP A 31 37.58 15.97 18.84
N GLY A 32 38.88 15.65 18.77
CA GLY A 32 39.91 16.32 19.58
C GLY A 32 40.08 15.83 21.02
N ASP A 33 39.34 14.82 21.48
CA ASP A 33 39.51 14.21 22.81
C ASP A 33 40.69 13.21 22.82
N ASP A 34 41.86 13.71 23.22
CA ASP A 34 43.10 12.93 23.33
C ASP A 34 43.07 11.82 24.38
N THR A 35 42.16 11.88 25.35
CA THR A 35 41.99 10.86 26.38
C THR A 35 41.22 9.68 25.84
N LEU A 36 40.12 9.97 25.13
CA LEU A 36 39.30 8.97 24.43
C LEU A 36 40.10 8.26 23.32
N ARG A 37 40.84 9.05 22.52
CA ARG A 37 41.71 8.52 21.47
C ARG A 37 42.78 7.56 22.02
N ARG A 38 43.45 7.94 23.11
CA ARG A 38 44.47 7.08 23.75
C ARG A 38 43.88 5.80 24.33
N GLU A 39 42.66 5.85 24.87
CA GLU A 39 42.00 4.65 25.40
C GLU A 39 41.63 3.68 24.28
N ILE A 40 41.15 4.19 23.14
CA ILE A 40 40.83 3.35 21.96
C ILE A 40 42.12 2.83 21.30
N GLU A 41 43.16 3.64 21.17
CA GLU A 41 44.48 3.18 20.69
C GLU A 41 45.08 2.10 21.61
N ARG A 42 44.86 2.20 22.92
CA ARG A 42 45.26 1.17 23.90
C ARG A 42 44.46 -0.12 23.72
N LEU A 43 43.16 -0.03 23.45
CA LEU A 43 42.30 -1.18 23.16
C LEU A 43 42.72 -1.88 21.85
N LEU A 44 43.02 -1.10 20.80
CA LEU A 44 43.53 -1.60 19.52
C LEU A 44 44.93 -2.24 19.66
N ALA A 45 45.77 -1.72 20.57
CA ALA A 45 47.07 -2.30 20.90
C ALA A 45 46.98 -3.61 21.72
N SER A 46 45.91 -3.79 22.51
CA SER A 46 45.62 -5.08 23.16
C SER A 46 45.07 -6.13 22.20
N ASP A 47 44.35 -5.71 21.17
CA ASP A 47 43.84 -6.59 20.11
C ASP A 47 44.98 -7.09 19.19
N SER A 48 45.89 -6.19 18.80
CA SER A 48 47.10 -6.55 18.04
C SER A 48 48.15 -7.36 18.83
N ARG A 49 48.00 -7.51 20.16
CA ARG A 49 48.75 -8.48 20.98
C ARG A 49 48.13 -9.88 20.99
N ALA A 50 46.85 -10.02 20.65
CA ALA A 50 46.22 -11.31 20.39
C ALA A 50 46.74 -11.91 19.07
N ASP A 51 46.96 -11.08 18.05
CA ASP A 51 47.56 -11.49 16.77
C ASP A 51 49.03 -11.91 16.86
N GLN A 52 49.78 -11.47 17.88
CA GLN A 52 51.20 -11.85 18.04
C GLN A 52 51.43 -13.24 18.67
N LEU A 53 50.37 -13.95 19.08
CA LEU A 53 50.42 -15.36 19.49
C LEU A 53 50.00 -16.34 18.38
N GLU A 54 49.58 -15.85 17.20
CA GLU A 54 49.35 -16.66 16.00
C GLU A 54 50.65 -17.25 15.40
N GLY A 55 51.80 -16.91 15.98
CA GLY A 55 53.15 -17.30 15.53
C GLY A 55 53.64 -18.70 15.93
N VAL A 56 52.82 -19.59 16.52
CA VAL A 56 53.21 -21.00 16.66
C VAL A 56 52.76 -21.77 15.42
N ARG A 57 53.57 -21.71 14.37
CA ARG A 57 53.52 -22.70 13.28
C ARG A 57 53.81 -24.08 13.87
N LEU A 58 52.78 -24.85 14.19
CA LEU A 58 52.92 -26.30 14.37
C LEU A 58 53.17 -26.90 12.97
N ALA A 59 54.43 -27.26 12.73
CA ALA A 59 54.82 -28.05 11.58
C ALA A 59 54.03 -29.37 11.55
N PRO A 60 53.63 -29.88 10.36
CA PRO A 60 53.01 -31.18 10.27
C PRO A 60 54.08 -32.23 10.57
N MET A 61 53.98 -32.90 11.71
CA MET A 61 54.84 -34.03 12.05
C MET A 61 54.00 -35.30 12.05
N SER A 62 54.14 -36.06 10.98
CA SER A 62 53.94 -37.51 10.97
C SER A 62 54.88 -38.13 12.01
N GLY A 63 54.32 -38.81 13.02
CA GLY A 63 55.10 -39.51 14.03
C GLY A 63 54.21 -40.34 14.95
N THR A 64 54.59 -41.60 15.14
CA THR A 64 54.00 -42.62 16.03
C THR A 64 53.51 -42.06 17.37
N HIS A 65 52.25 -42.35 17.73
CA HIS A 65 51.61 -41.95 18.98
C HIS A 65 52.44 -42.30 20.23
N GLY A 66 53.08 -41.29 20.83
CA GLY A 66 53.56 -41.38 22.20
C GLY A 66 52.37 -41.40 23.16
N LEU A 67 52.16 -42.51 23.85
CA LEU A 67 51.22 -42.61 24.96
C LEU A 67 51.81 -41.82 26.14
N VAL A 68 51.12 -40.77 26.59
CA VAL A 68 51.46 -40.07 27.84
C VAL A 68 51.01 -40.93 29.01
N ASP A 69 51.89 -41.21 29.96
CA ASP A 69 51.62 -42.06 31.13
C ASP A 69 52.21 -41.48 32.43
N VAL A 70 51.96 -42.15 33.56
CA VAL A 70 52.49 -41.79 34.88
C VAL A 70 54.03 -41.65 34.83
N GLY A 71 54.55 -40.55 35.38
CA GLY A 71 55.96 -40.21 35.38
C GLY A 71 56.36 -39.19 34.31
N ASP A 72 55.53 -38.99 33.27
CA ASP A 72 55.79 -38.00 32.23
C ASP A 72 55.66 -36.56 32.74
N ARG A 73 56.32 -35.64 32.04
CA ARG A 73 56.30 -34.20 32.34
C ARG A 73 55.64 -33.43 31.20
N LEU A 74 54.51 -32.79 31.50
CA LEU A 74 53.80 -31.88 30.61
C LEU A 74 54.06 -30.45 31.07
N ASP A 75 54.97 -29.75 30.40
CA ASP A 75 55.41 -28.40 30.76
C ASP A 75 55.82 -28.26 32.26
N ALA A 76 54.99 -27.63 33.10
CA ALA A 76 55.22 -27.45 34.53
C ALA A 76 54.61 -28.58 35.41
N TYR A 77 53.99 -29.59 34.80
CA TYR A 77 53.20 -30.62 35.48
C TYR A 77 53.88 -32.00 35.38
N HIS A 78 54.18 -32.60 36.54
CA HIS A 78 54.68 -33.96 36.63
C HIS A 78 53.53 -34.92 36.96
N LEU A 79 53.23 -35.89 36.08
CA LEU A 79 52.11 -36.81 36.26
C LEU A 79 52.45 -37.89 37.31
N GLU A 80 51.71 -37.94 38.42
CA GLU A 80 52.00 -38.80 39.57
C GLU A 80 51.18 -40.10 39.59
N GLU A 81 49.88 -40.01 39.34
CA GLU A 81 48.96 -41.16 39.39
C GLU A 81 47.82 -40.98 38.39
N ARG A 82 47.31 -42.08 37.85
CA ARG A 82 46.13 -42.06 36.99
C ARG A 82 44.87 -42.14 37.84
N LEU A 83 44.02 -41.12 37.75
CA LEU A 83 42.77 -40.98 38.52
C LEU A 83 41.59 -41.67 37.85
N GLY A 84 41.58 -41.72 36.52
CA GLY A 84 40.53 -42.39 35.77
C GLY A 84 40.71 -42.27 34.25
N GLU A 85 40.02 -43.13 33.51
CA GLU A 85 39.88 -43.04 32.06
C GLU A 85 38.40 -43.03 31.69
N GLY A 86 38.00 -42.03 30.90
CA GLY A 86 36.65 -41.92 30.36
C GLY A 86 36.61 -41.89 28.83
N GLY A 87 35.42 -41.70 28.28
CA GLY A 87 35.22 -41.59 26.82
C GLY A 87 35.93 -40.39 26.19
N MET A 88 36.19 -39.33 26.96
CA MET A 88 36.78 -38.08 26.46
C MET A 88 38.29 -37.93 26.72
N GLY A 89 38.90 -38.79 27.53
CA GLY A 89 40.28 -38.56 27.98
C GLY A 89 40.73 -39.43 29.14
N VAL A 90 42.01 -39.29 29.49
CA VAL A 90 42.62 -39.87 30.71
C VAL A 90 42.94 -38.75 31.68
N VAL A 91 42.57 -38.92 32.95
CA VAL A 91 42.81 -37.95 34.02
C VAL A 91 43.92 -38.46 34.93
N PHE A 92 44.91 -37.61 35.20
CA PHE A 92 46.03 -37.87 36.07
C PHE A 92 46.05 -36.88 37.24
N ALA A 93 46.42 -37.30 38.44
CA ALA A 93 46.89 -36.36 39.45
C ALA A 93 48.33 -35.99 39.07
N ALA A 94 48.66 -34.71 39.17
CA ALA A 94 49.96 -34.19 38.82
C ALA A 94 50.44 -33.16 39.84
N LEU A 95 51.76 -33.06 39.99
CA LEU A 95 52.39 -31.99 40.75
C LEU A 95 52.76 -30.85 39.80
N GLN A 96 52.12 -29.69 39.97
CA GLN A 96 52.61 -28.45 39.39
C GLN A 96 53.87 -28.04 40.16
N GLU A 97 54.99 -27.83 39.48
CA GLU A 97 56.26 -27.46 40.13
C GLU A 97 56.50 -25.94 40.16
N ARG A 98 56.00 -25.21 39.15
CA ARG A 98 56.16 -23.76 38.96
C ARG A 98 54.90 -23.13 38.34
N PRO A 99 54.61 -21.83 38.57
CA PRO A 99 55.28 -20.93 39.51
C PRO A 99 54.96 -21.21 40.99
N ILE A 100 53.90 -21.97 41.27
CA ILE A 100 53.49 -22.37 42.63
C ILE A 100 53.43 -23.90 42.68
N ARG A 101 54.05 -24.49 43.70
CA ARG A 101 54.05 -25.95 43.89
C ARG A 101 52.71 -26.40 44.49
N ARG A 102 51.91 -27.16 43.73
CA ARG A 102 50.59 -27.67 44.18
C ARG A 102 50.18 -28.91 43.41
N ARG A 103 49.31 -29.72 44.02
CA ARG A 103 48.69 -30.88 43.34
C ARG A 103 47.50 -30.43 42.52
N VAL A 104 47.41 -30.93 41.29
CA VAL A 104 46.38 -30.59 40.30
C VAL A 104 45.88 -31.87 39.64
N ALA A 105 44.71 -31.83 39.00
CA ALA A 105 44.30 -32.90 38.10
C ALA A 105 44.53 -32.47 36.64
N VAL A 106 45.11 -33.33 35.82
CA VAL A 106 45.42 -33.09 34.42
C VAL A 106 44.62 -34.06 33.55
N LYS A 107 43.69 -33.56 32.76
CA LYS A 107 42.87 -34.36 31.82
C LYS A 107 43.41 -34.21 30.40
N ILE A 108 43.91 -35.30 29.83
CA ILE A 108 44.44 -35.37 28.47
C ILE A 108 43.37 -35.94 27.54
N ILE A 109 43.04 -35.22 26.47
CA ILE A 109 41.97 -35.60 25.52
C ILE A 109 42.44 -36.73 24.59
N LYS A 110 41.59 -37.73 24.31
CA LYS A 110 41.91 -38.90 23.44
C LYS A 110 42.15 -38.49 21.96
N PRO A 111 42.97 -39.25 21.19
CA PRO A 111 43.13 -39.05 19.74
C PRO A 111 41.80 -39.31 19.01
N GLY A 112 41.45 -38.51 18.00
CA GLY A 112 40.19 -38.59 17.24
C GLY A 112 39.17 -37.47 17.52
N LEU A 113 39.47 -36.54 18.43
CA LEU A 113 38.72 -35.31 18.73
C LEU A 113 39.54 -34.03 18.38
N ASP A 114 40.55 -34.19 17.53
CA ASP A 114 41.71 -33.33 17.31
C ASP A 114 41.67 -32.56 15.96
N THR A 115 40.47 -32.22 15.49
CA THR A 115 40.27 -31.37 14.30
C THR A 115 40.56 -29.89 14.64
N ARG A 116 41.12 -29.12 13.69
CA ARG A 116 41.40 -27.67 13.87
C ARG A 116 40.18 -26.85 14.34
N GLN A 117 38.96 -27.27 13.99
CA GLN A 117 37.71 -26.67 14.48
C GLN A 117 37.42 -26.92 15.97
N VAL A 118 37.84 -28.07 16.52
CA VAL A 118 37.71 -28.36 17.95
C VAL A 118 38.67 -27.49 18.75
N LEU A 119 39.91 -27.29 18.26
CA LEU A 119 40.92 -26.44 18.91
C LEU A 119 40.55 -24.94 18.90
N ALA A 120 39.90 -24.43 17.85
CA ALA A 120 39.43 -23.03 17.82
C ALA A 120 38.22 -22.77 18.75
N ARG A 121 37.29 -23.73 18.85
CA ARG A 121 36.20 -23.70 19.86
C ARG A 121 36.73 -23.87 21.28
N PHE A 122 37.77 -24.69 21.46
CA PHE A 122 38.45 -24.94 22.73
C PHE A 122 39.01 -23.67 23.37
N GLU A 123 39.62 -22.77 22.58
CA GLU A 123 40.12 -21.49 23.11
C GLU A 123 39.00 -20.52 23.51
N THR A 124 37.87 -20.57 22.80
CA THR A 124 36.69 -19.74 23.06
C THR A 124 35.95 -20.20 24.32
N GLU A 125 35.74 -21.52 24.48
CA GLU A 125 35.17 -22.12 25.70
C GLU A 125 36.10 -22.00 26.91
N ARG A 126 37.43 -22.07 26.72
CA ARG A 126 38.41 -21.84 27.79
C ARG A 126 38.23 -20.49 28.46
N ARG A 127 37.93 -19.42 27.69
CA ARG A 127 37.69 -18.08 28.23
C ARG A 127 36.40 -18.00 29.07
N VAL A 128 35.39 -18.80 28.71
CA VAL A 128 34.10 -18.85 29.42
C VAL A 128 34.24 -19.64 30.73
N LEU A 129 34.89 -20.80 30.71
CA LEU A 129 35.10 -21.63 31.89
C LEU A 129 36.13 -21.06 32.87
N ALA A 130 37.12 -20.31 32.39
CA ALA A 130 38.06 -19.58 33.27
C ALA A 130 37.37 -18.48 34.10
N ARG A 131 36.19 -17.99 33.68
CA ARG A 131 35.37 -17.02 34.42
C ARG A 131 34.38 -17.68 35.39
N LEU A 132 34.34 -19.01 35.45
CA LEU A 132 33.44 -19.77 36.32
C LEU A 132 34.06 -19.94 37.72
N GLU A 133 33.94 -18.90 38.55
CA GLU A 133 34.39 -18.91 39.94
C GLU A 133 33.22 -19.18 40.90
N HIS A 134 33.18 -20.39 41.47
CA HIS A 134 32.23 -20.75 42.52
C HIS A 134 32.84 -21.80 43.46
N PRO A 135 32.66 -21.72 44.79
CA PRO A 135 33.26 -22.68 45.73
C PRO A 135 32.83 -24.14 45.49
N GLY A 136 31.61 -24.34 44.98
CA GLY A 136 31.06 -25.65 44.61
C GLY A 136 31.36 -26.12 43.18
N ILE A 137 32.26 -25.46 42.45
CA ILE A 137 32.71 -25.87 41.10
C ILE A 137 34.23 -26.01 41.11
N ALA A 138 34.76 -27.09 40.56
CA ALA A 138 36.20 -27.24 40.40
C ALA A 138 36.73 -26.28 39.32
N ARG A 139 37.74 -25.49 39.68
CA ARG A 139 38.30 -24.48 38.78
C ARG A 139 39.23 -25.08 37.74
N ILE A 140 39.15 -24.57 36.52
CA ILE A 140 40.20 -24.78 35.52
C ILE A 140 41.34 -23.81 35.85
N LEU A 141 42.54 -24.36 36.05
CA LEU A 141 43.74 -23.64 36.46
C LEU A 141 44.63 -23.26 35.28
N ASP A 142 44.72 -24.14 34.29
CA ASP A 142 45.53 -23.95 33.09
C ASP A 142 45.07 -24.89 31.95
N ALA A 143 45.55 -24.67 30.74
CA ALA A 143 45.38 -25.58 29.61
C ALA A 143 46.60 -25.51 28.68
N GLY A 144 46.92 -26.61 28.02
CA GLY A 144 48.04 -26.67 27.09
C GLY A 144 47.92 -27.79 26.09
N ALA A 145 48.98 -28.01 25.32
CA ALA A 145 49.10 -29.13 24.41
C ALA A 145 50.32 -29.97 24.76
N THR A 146 50.16 -31.29 24.71
CA THR A 146 51.26 -32.25 24.80
C THR A 146 52.25 -32.05 23.63
N PRO A 147 53.50 -32.55 23.71
CA PRO A 147 54.44 -32.49 22.59
C PRO A 147 53.90 -33.10 21.27
N SER A 148 52.95 -34.03 21.36
CA SER A 148 52.26 -34.63 20.22
C SER A 148 51.02 -33.83 19.76
N GLY A 149 50.81 -32.61 20.27
CA GLY A 149 49.68 -31.74 19.88
C GLY A 149 48.33 -32.05 20.55
N ARG A 150 48.25 -33.03 21.45
CA ARG A 150 46.98 -33.36 22.15
C ARG A 150 46.68 -32.33 23.24
N PRO A 151 45.48 -31.73 23.28
CA PRO A 151 45.12 -30.77 24.31
C PRO A 151 44.97 -31.44 25.68
N TYR A 152 45.32 -30.71 26.74
CA TYR A 152 45.06 -31.09 28.11
C TYR A 152 44.52 -29.91 28.94
N PHE A 153 43.68 -30.22 29.92
CA PHE A 153 43.22 -29.28 30.93
C PHE A 153 43.88 -29.56 32.27
N VAL A 154 44.27 -28.51 32.97
CA VAL A 154 44.71 -28.55 34.35
C VAL A 154 43.60 -27.99 35.21
N MET A 155 43.12 -28.76 36.16
CA MET A 155 42.01 -28.40 37.03
C MET A 155 42.37 -28.57 38.50
N GLU A 156 41.58 -27.94 39.36
CA GLU A 156 41.66 -28.09 40.81
C GLU A 156 41.60 -29.57 41.20
N TRP A 157 42.57 -30.02 42.00
CA TRP A 157 42.53 -31.38 42.54
C TRP A 157 41.50 -31.46 43.67
N VAL A 158 40.41 -32.19 43.46
CA VAL A 158 39.34 -32.36 44.45
C VAL A 158 39.49 -33.72 45.12
N ARG A 159 39.93 -33.70 46.38
CA ARG A 159 40.01 -34.90 47.22
C ARG A 159 38.65 -35.17 47.86
N GLY A 160 37.70 -35.64 47.06
CA GLY A 160 36.33 -35.92 47.52
C GLY A 160 35.83 -37.29 47.10
N GLU A 161 34.75 -37.70 47.74
CA GLU A 161 34.01 -38.94 47.44
C GLU A 161 32.78 -38.61 46.58
N PRO A 162 32.35 -39.45 45.62
CA PRO A 162 31.12 -39.24 44.88
C PRO A 162 29.91 -39.02 45.80
N LEU A 163 29.03 -38.09 45.44
CA LEU A 163 27.90 -37.65 46.28
C LEU A 163 27.02 -38.79 46.80
N THR A 164 26.71 -39.77 45.94
CA THR A 164 25.88 -40.92 46.30
C THR A 164 26.58 -41.83 47.32
N ASP A 165 27.89 -42.07 47.14
CA ASP A 165 28.70 -42.88 48.05
C ASP A 165 28.91 -42.18 49.40
N TYR A 166 29.19 -40.87 49.37
CA TYR A 166 29.27 -40.02 50.56
C TYR A 166 28.00 -40.11 51.42
N CYS A 167 26.83 -39.92 50.80
CA CYS A 167 25.54 -40.01 51.49
C CYS A 167 25.26 -41.41 52.05
N ARG A 168 25.67 -42.46 51.32
CA ARG A 168 25.48 -43.85 51.72
C ARG A 168 26.39 -44.25 52.87
N ASN A 169 27.69 -43.97 52.75
CA ASN A 169 28.71 -44.36 53.71
C ASN A 169 28.55 -43.63 55.05
N ARG A 170 27.99 -42.41 55.03
CA ARG A 170 27.65 -41.64 56.23
C ARG A 170 26.26 -41.93 56.78
N GLY A 171 25.44 -42.71 56.08
CA GLY A 171 24.08 -43.04 56.52
C GLY A 171 23.14 -41.84 56.60
N LEU A 172 23.34 -40.82 55.76
CA LEU A 172 22.57 -39.56 55.82
C LEU A 172 21.08 -39.81 55.60
N ASP A 173 20.25 -39.09 56.35
CA ASP A 173 18.79 -39.11 56.19
C ASP A 173 18.34 -38.31 54.94
N VAL A 174 17.05 -38.38 54.61
CA VAL A 174 16.49 -37.70 53.43
C VAL A 174 16.71 -36.18 53.48
N GLY A 175 16.62 -35.59 54.67
CA GLY A 175 16.82 -34.16 54.86
C GLY A 175 18.27 -33.75 54.63
N GLU A 176 19.20 -34.46 55.25
CA GLU A 176 20.64 -34.25 55.10
C GLU A 176 21.10 -34.44 53.65
N ARG A 177 20.54 -35.44 52.95
CA ARG A 177 20.79 -35.66 51.52
C ARG A 177 20.32 -34.48 50.66
N ILE A 178 19.13 -33.93 50.94
CA ILE A 178 18.62 -32.75 50.24
C ILE A 178 19.48 -31.52 50.55
N ASP A 179 19.95 -31.35 51.79
CA ASP A 179 20.77 -30.18 52.16
C ASP A 179 22.12 -30.17 51.40
N VAL A 180 22.76 -31.33 51.24
CA VAL A 180 23.97 -31.44 50.40
C VAL A 180 23.62 -31.27 48.92
N PHE A 181 22.50 -31.81 48.46
CA PHE A 181 22.07 -31.67 47.05
C PHE A 181 21.72 -30.22 46.68
N LEU A 182 21.12 -29.44 47.59
CA LEU A 182 20.86 -28.01 47.38
C LEU A 182 22.15 -27.22 47.11
N LYS A 183 23.27 -27.59 47.75
CA LYS A 183 24.59 -26.99 47.45
C LYS A 183 25.06 -27.32 46.03
N VAL A 184 24.77 -28.52 45.53
CA VAL A 184 25.02 -28.90 44.12
C VAL A 184 24.16 -28.06 43.17
N LEU A 185 22.86 -27.93 43.45
CA LEU A 185 21.96 -27.14 42.60
C LEU A 185 22.43 -25.69 42.50
N ARG A 186 22.87 -25.08 43.61
CA ARG A 186 23.44 -23.71 43.61
C ARG A 186 24.71 -23.61 42.75
N ALA A 187 25.55 -24.64 42.74
CA ALA A 187 26.74 -24.66 41.89
C ALA A 187 26.37 -24.78 40.40
N VAL A 188 25.41 -25.65 40.04
CA VAL A 188 24.97 -25.80 38.64
C VAL A 188 24.24 -24.55 38.15
N GLU A 189 23.36 -23.97 38.97
CA GLU A 189 22.69 -22.70 38.70
C GLU A 189 23.69 -21.58 38.37
N HIS A 190 24.79 -21.48 39.13
CA HIS A 190 25.82 -20.49 38.88
C HIS A 190 26.49 -20.66 37.49
N ALA A 191 26.62 -21.90 37.01
CA ALA A 191 27.10 -22.16 35.65
C ALA A 191 26.04 -21.81 34.60
N HIS A 192 24.78 -22.16 34.84
CA HIS A 192 23.65 -21.86 33.94
C HIS A 192 23.44 -20.35 33.74
N GLN A 193 23.58 -19.55 34.79
CA GLN A 193 23.51 -18.07 34.72
C GLN A 193 24.61 -17.45 33.84
N LYS A 194 25.72 -18.18 33.63
CA LYS A 194 26.83 -17.78 32.75
C LYS A 194 26.72 -18.43 31.35
N GLY A 195 25.59 -19.07 31.05
CA GLY A 195 25.34 -19.73 29.76
C GLY A 195 26.06 -21.08 29.59
N ILE A 196 26.57 -21.67 30.66
CA ILE A 196 27.35 -22.92 30.60
C ILE A 196 26.45 -24.10 30.99
N VAL A 197 26.24 -25.04 30.05
CA VAL A 197 25.52 -26.30 30.28
C VAL A 197 26.53 -27.43 30.48
N HIS A 198 26.33 -28.30 31.47
CA HIS A 198 27.29 -29.35 31.83
C HIS A 198 27.22 -30.57 30.89
N ARG A 199 26.02 -31.05 30.54
CA ARG A 199 25.75 -32.12 29.56
C ARG A 199 26.23 -33.54 29.91
N ASP A 200 26.82 -33.74 31.09
CA ASP A 200 27.34 -35.03 31.55
C ASP A 200 27.26 -35.15 33.09
N LEU A 201 26.21 -34.58 33.69
CA LEU A 201 26.01 -34.66 35.13
C LEU A 201 25.72 -36.11 35.53
N LYS A 202 26.53 -36.62 36.45
CA LYS A 202 26.43 -37.97 37.03
C LYS A 202 27.11 -37.98 38.40
N PRO A 203 26.85 -38.98 39.27
CA PRO A 203 27.39 -38.98 40.62
C PRO A 203 28.92 -38.90 40.71
N SER A 204 29.65 -39.51 39.77
CA SER A 204 31.12 -39.43 39.74
C SER A 204 31.67 -38.04 39.38
N ASN A 205 30.83 -37.15 38.84
CA ASN A 205 31.15 -35.76 38.56
C ASN A 205 30.73 -34.81 39.71
N LEU A 206 30.19 -35.35 40.81
CA LEU A 206 29.78 -34.61 42.00
C LEU A 206 30.58 -35.11 43.21
N LEU A 207 31.73 -34.51 43.48
CA LEU A 207 32.62 -34.94 44.56
C LEU A 207 32.37 -34.13 45.83
N VAL A 208 32.23 -34.79 46.97
CA VAL A 208 32.05 -34.15 48.26
C VAL A 208 33.35 -34.22 49.04
N THR A 209 33.87 -33.05 49.41
CA THR A 209 34.98 -32.90 50.35
C THR A 209 34.45 -32.38 51.68
N GLU A 210 35.14 -32.71 52.76
CA GLU A 210 34.87 -32.12 54.08
C GLU A 210 35.85 -30.99 54.36
N ILE A 211 35.31 -29.84 54.78
CA ILE A 211 36.11 -28.73 55.29
C ILE A 211 35.62 -28.49 56.72
N GLY A 212 36.40 -28.96 57.70
CA GLY A 212 35.91 -29.10 59.07
C GLY A 212 34.80 -30.15 59.13
N ASP A 213 33.69 -29.83 59.80
CA ASP A 213 32.50 -30.71 59.89
C ASP A 213 31.47 -30.45 58.77
N GLU A 214 31.80 -29.62 57.77
CA GLU A 214 30.87 -29.24 56.71
C GLU A 214 31.10 -30.01 55.40
N ALA A 215 30.03 -30.64 54.90
CA ALA A 215 29.99 -31.27 53.58
C ALA A 215 29.98 -30.20 52.46
N MET A 216 31.03 -30.21 51.63
CA MET A 216 31.19 -29.26 50.52
C MET A 216 31.22 -30.02 49.19
N PRO A 217 30.08 -30.13 48.48
CA PRO A 217 30.05 -30.74 47.16
C PRO A 217 30.68 -29.82 46.12
N LYS A 218 31.42 -30.44 45.18
CA LYS A 218 32.07 -29.80 44.05
C LYS A 218 31.69 -30.53 42.77
N VAL A 219 31.14 -29.77 41.83
CA VAL A 219 30.89 -30.23 40.46
C VAL A 219 32.22 -30.21 39.70
N ILE A 220 32.58 -31.33 39.11
CA ILE A 220 33.79 -31.50 38.31
C ILE A 220 33.41 -31.84 36.86
N ASP A 221 34.34 -31.54 35.94
CA ASP A 221 34.28 -32.01 34.55
C ASP A 221 33.04 -31.57 33.74
N PHE A 222 32.81 -30.26 33.65
CA PHE A 222 31.87 -29.68 32.66
C PHE A 222 32.25 -30.19 31.26
N GLY A 223 31.28 -30.60 30.43
CA GLY A 223 31.55 -31.32 29.19
C GLY A 223 32.13 -30.45 28.07
N ILE A 224 33.43 -30.15 28.10
CA ILE A 224 34.15 -29.26 27.14
C ILE A 224 34.36 -29.88 25.73
N ALA A 225 33.66 -30.96 25.36
CA ALA A 225 33.93 -31.66 24.08
C ALA A 225 32.75 -32.50 23.54
N LYS A 226 31.52 -31.97 23.55
CA LYS A 226 30.36 -32.66 22.94
C LYS A 226 29.57 -31.80 21.93
N VAL A 227 30.18 -30.76 21.35
CA VAL A 227 29.58 -29.98 20.26
C VAL A 227 30.18 -30.43 18.92
N SER A 228 29.71 -31.56 18.39
CA SER A 228 29.77 -31.81 16.95
C SER A 228 28.47 -31.31 16.35
N GLU A 229 28.50 -30.10 15.81
CA GLU A 229 27.54 -29.66 14.80
C GLU A 229 28.28 -29.61 13.47
N GLY A 230 27.82 -30.45 12.55
CA GLY A 230 28.45 -30.66 11.26
C GLY A 230 28.16 -32.07 10.79
N ASP A 231 26.98 -32.21 10.18
CA ASP A 231 26.60 -33.20 9.17
C ASP A 231 27.65 -34.28 8.88
N ASP A 232 27.58 -35.37 9.64
CA ASP A 232 27.93 -36.71 9.16
C ASP A 232 27.42 -37.72 10.19
N ARG A 233 26.77 -38.77 9.70
CA ARG A 233 26.49 -39.99 10.45
C ARG A 233 27.82 -40.66 10.80
N ILE A 234 28.57 -40.09 11.75
CA ILE A 234 29.68 -40.79 12.38
C ILE A 234 29.04 -41.79 13.33
N THR A 235 28.73 -42.92 12.70
CA THR A 235 28.67 -44.23 13.28
C THR A 235 29.99 -44.46 14.02
N LEU A 236 30.16 -43.86 15.21
CA LEU A 236 31.15 -44.32 16.18
C LEU A 236 30.64 -45.65 16.71
N GLN A 237 30.74 -46.67 15.86
CA GLN A 237 31.02 -48.03 16.29
C GLN A 237 32.27 -47.93 17.17
N THR A 238 32.09 -47.83 18.48
CA THR A 238 33.12 -48.25 19.42
C THR A 238 33.26 -49.76 19.30
N GLU A 239 34.21 -50.21 18.48
CA GLU A 239 35.06 -51.30 18.92
C GLU A 239 35.58 -50.93 20.31
N HIS A 240 35.32 -51.80 21.29
CA HIS A 240 35.71 -51.68 22.70
C HIS A 240 34.88 -50.73 23.59
N GLY A 241 33.61 -51.09 23.83
CA GLY A 241 33.08 -51.31 25.20
C GLY A 241 33.01 -50.18 26.24
N SER A 242 33.42 -48.93 25.97
CA SER A 242 33.55 -47.89 27.00
C SER A 242 32.38 -46.90 27.12
N LEU A 243 31.30 -47.06 26.35
CA LEU A 243 30.12 -46.17 26.36
C LEU A 243 28.94 -46.71 27.20
N LEU A 244 29.20 -47.71 28.04
CA LEU A 244 28.14 -48.49 28.70
C LEU A 244 27.65 -47.92 30.05
N GLY A 245 28.16 -46.77 30.52
CA GLY A 245 27.88 -46.25 31.88
C GLY A 245 27.56 -44.76 31.98
N THR A 246 27.15 -44.10 30.90
CA THR A 246 26.73 -42.68 30.91
C THR A 246 25.27 -42.49 30.48
N LEU A 247 24.64 -43.54 29.97
CA LEU A 247 23.24 -43.49 29.51
C LEU A 247 22.27 -43.37 30.67
N GLU A 248 22.64 -43.87 31.85
CA GLU A 248 21.81 -43.89 33.06
C GLU A 248 21.33 -42.49 33.48
N TYR A 249 22.07 -41.43 33.17
CA TYR A 249 21.77 -40.06 33.59
C TYR A 249 21.43 -39.13 32.43
N MET A 250 21.45 -39.64 31.20
CA MET A 250 21.25 -38.85 29.98
C MET A 250 19.78 -38.46 29.83
N SER A 251 19.52 -37.21 29.43
CA SER A 251 18.16 -36.77 29.10
C SER A 251 17.65 -37.40 27.80
N PRO A 252 16.32 -37.53 27.60
CA PRO A 252 15.72 -38.06 26.38
C PRO A 252 16.29 -37.43 25.10
N GLU A 253 16.37 -36.10 25.06
CA GLU A 253 16.88 -35.34 23.93
C GLU A 253 18.39 -35.57 23.67
N ALA A 254 19.18 -35.80 24.73
CA ALA A 254 20.59 -36.14 24.62
C ALA A 254 20.79 -37.61 24.17
N ALA A 255 19.92 -38.52 24.63
CA ALA A 255 19.93 -39.92 24.22
C ALA A 255 19.49 -40.10 22.76
N ASP A 256 18.66 -39.18 22.25
CA ASP A 256 18.22 -39.17 20.86
C ASP A 256 19.23 -38.57 19.87
N GLY A 257 20.27 -37.89 20.38
CA GLY A 257 21.35 -37.31 19.57
C GLY A 257 21.09 -35.88 19.13
N SER A 258 20.22 -35.13 19.82
CA SER A 258 20.03 -33.69 19.57
C SER A 258 21.31 -32.90 19.86
N SER A 259 21.70 -32.00 18.95
CA SER A 259 22.84 -31.10 19.13
C SER A 259 22.51 -29.87 19.99
N ASP A 260 21.24 -29.46 20.01
CA ASP A 260 20.74 -28.27 20.73
C ASP A 260 20.27 -28.60 22.15
N LEU A 261 21.21 -29.00 23.02
CA LEU A 261 20.94 -29.23 24.44
C LEU A 261 21.03 -27.91 25.24
N ASP A 262 19.89 -27.47 25.79
CA ASP A 262 19.79 -26.35 26.72
C ASP A 262 20.00 -26.79 28.19
N THR A 263 19.85 -25.85 29.14
CA THR A 263 20.02 -26.09 30.58
C THR A 263 19.08 -27.16 31.16
N ARG A 264 17.97 -27.49 30.48
CA ARG A 264 16.97 -28.46 30.97
C ARG A 264 17.43 -29.91 30.82
N ALA A 265 18.44 -30.16 29.99
CA ALA A 265 19.12 -31.46 29.95
C ALA A 265 19.86 -31.76 31.27
N ASP A 266 20.48 -30.74 31.88
CA ASP A 266 21.12 -30.87 33.19
C ASP A 266 20.07 -31.05 34.30
N ILE A 267 18.90 -30.39 34.21
CA ILE A 267 17.79 -30.54 35.16
C ILE A 267 17.29 -31.99 35.19
N TYR A 268 17.14 -32.63 34.04
CA TYR A 268 16.78 -34.05 33.97
C TYR A 268 17.84 -34.93 34.65
N SER A 269 19.11 -34.70 34.32
CA SER A 269 20.25 -35.44 34.90
C SER A 269 20.29 -35.30 36.44
N LEU A 270 20.06 -34.08 36.94
CA LEU A 270 19.92 -33.80 38.37
C LEU A 270 18.70 -34.49 38.99
N GLY A 271 17.58 -34.60 38.26
CA GLY A 271 16.40 -35.37 38.67
C GLY A 271 16.71 -36.86 38.85
N VAL A 272 17.50 -37.46 37.95
CA VAL A 272 17.93 -38.86 38.06
C VAL A 272 18.84 -39.05 39.27
N ILE A 273 19.79 -38.14 39.48
CA ILE A 273 20.70 -38.17 40.64
C ILE A 273 19.91 -38.01 41.94
N LEU A 274 18.94 -37.09 42.00
CA LEU A 274 18.08 -36.91 43.15
C LEU A 274 17.25 -38.17 43.43
N HIS A 275 16.71 -38.82 42.39
CA HIS A 275 16.00 -40.09 42.55
C HIS A 275 16.90 -41.15 43.19
N GLU A 276 18.13 -41.29 42.68
CA GLU A 276 19.12 -42.21 43.23
C GLU A 276 19.51 -41.86 44.67
N LEU A 277 19.69 -40.57 44.98
CA LEU A 277 19.98 -40.13 46.35
C LEU A 277 18.83 -40.42 47.31
N LEU A 278 17.57 -40.37 46.88
CA LEU A 278 16.44 -40.61 47.77
C LEU A 278 16.13 -42.11 47.95
N LEU A 279 16.28 -42.88 46.88
CA LEU A 279 15.85 -44.28 46.81
C LEU A 279 16.99 -45.30 46.76
N ASP A 280 18.24 -44.85 46.67
CA ASP A 280 19.44 -45.67 46.48
C ASP A 280 19.38 -46.54 45.21
N ARG A 281 18.58 -46.12 44.21
CA ARG A 281 18.41 -46.76 42.90
C ARG A 281 18.00 -45.78 41.81
N LEU A 282 18.29 -46.11 40.56
CA LEU A 282 17.86 -45.35 39.37
C LEU A 282 16.33 -45.38 39.17
N PRO A 283 15.75 -44.42 38.41
CA PRO A 283 14.32 -44.38 38.08
C PRO A 283 13.87 -45.50 37.12
N TYR A 284 14.81 -46.27 36.58
CA TYR A 284 14.55 -47.38 35.68
C TYR A 284 14.45 -48.71 36.42
N ASP A 285 13.62 -49.62 35.90
CA ASP A 285 13.52 -50.98 36.43
C ASP A 285 14.83 -51.75 36.19
N SER A 286 15.48 -52.20 37.28
CA SER A 286 16.82 -52.81 37.23
C SER A 286 16.93 -54.06 36.33
N GLN A 287 15.89 -54.90 36.30
CA GLN A 287 15.86 -56.10 35.45
C GLN A 287 15.72 -55.73 33.98
N THR A 288 14.80 -54.81 33.68
CA THR A 288 14.57 -54.31 32.31
C THR A 288 15.79 -53.56 31.78
N TRP A 289 16.41 -52.71 32.62
CA TRP A 289 17.59 -51.92 32.27
C TRP A 289 18.82 -52.79 31.98
N SER A 290 19.05 -53.80 32.83
CA SER A 290 20.19 -54.70 32.68
C SER A 290 20.04 -55.64 31.48
N ALA A 291 18.81 -56.08 31.19
CA ALA A 291 18.52 -56.95 30.04
C ALA A 291 18.51 -56.23 28.69
N ALA A 292 18.33 -54.90 28.68
CA ALA A 292 18.31 -54.11 27.46
C ALA A 292 19.72 -53.85 26.91
N GLY A 293 19.91 -54.07 25.60
CA GLY A 293 21.07 -53.57 24.86
C GLY A 293 21.03 -52.05 24.68
N LEU A 294 22.05 -51.48 24.03
CA LEU A 294 22.21 -50.02 23.86
C LEU A 294 20.94 -49.31 23.34
N THR A 295 20.35 -49.85 22.27
CA THR A 295 19.11 -49.32 21.68
C THR A 295 17.92 -49.43 22.62
N GLY A 296 17.80 -50.54 23.37
CA GLY A 296 16.72 -50.73 24.33
C GLY A 296 16.81 -49.79 25.53
N ARG A 297 18.03 -49.50 26.01
CA ARG A 297 18.24 -48.51 27.09
C ARG A 297 17.87 -47.10 26.62
N ARG A 298 18.25 -46.71 25.41
CA ARG A 298 17.80 -45.44 24.79
C ARG A 298 16.28 -45.35 24.73
N GLN A 299 15.61 -46.41 24.27
CA GLN A 299 14.15 -46.45 24.19
C GLN A 299 13.49 -46.30 25.57
N ILE A 300 14.05 -46.91 26.63
CA ILE A 300 13.56 -46.73 28.00
C ILE A 300 13.66 -45.26 28.45
N ILE A 301 14.74 -44.56 28.11
CA ILE A 301 14.92 -43.15 28.46
C ILE A 301 13.88 -42.28 27.76
N VAL A 302 13.65 -42.51 26.46
CA VAL A 302 12.80 -41.65 25.61
C VAL A 302 11.31 -41.92 25.81
N GLU A 303 10.90 -43.20 25.87
CA GLU A 303 9.49 -43.57 25.74
C GLU A 303 8.82 -43.96 27.07
N ARG A 304 9.58 -44.33 28.11
CA ARG A 304 9.01 -44.89 29.34
C ARG A 304 8.91 -43.84 30.45
N ASP A 305 7.68 -43.55 30.85
CA ASP A 305 7.39 -42.66 31.98
C ASP A 305 7.93 -43.20 33.31
N VAL A 306 8.39 -42.28 34.14
CA VAL A 306 8.88 -42.58 35.49
C VAL A 306 7.68 -42.85 36.40
N ARG A 307 7.70 -43.99 37.11
CA ARG A 307 6.66 -44.32 38.08
C ARG A 307 6.80 -43.44 39.32
N ARG A 308 5.69 -43.21 40.03
CA ARG A 308 5.70 -42.47 41.30
C ARG A 308 6.69 -43.10 42.31
N PRO A 309 7.74 -42.37 42.73
CA PRO A 309 8.77 -42.85 43.67
C PRO A 309 8.19 -43.41 44.99
N SER A 310 7.07 -42.89 45.46
CA SER A 310 6.39 -43.39 46.67
C SER A 310 5.73 -44.77 46.55
N LEU A 311 5.60 -45.33 45.35
CA LEU A 311 5.20 -46.74 45.17
C LEU A 311 6.35 -47.70 45.47
N ASP A 312 7.56 -47.15 45.41
CA ASP A 312 8.84 -47.83 45.36
C ASP A 312 9.62 -47.73 46.70
N ALA A 313 9.04 -47.03 47.69
CA ALA A 313 9.60 -46.82 49.03
C ALA A 313 8.68 -47.38 50.12
N THR A 314 9.26 -47.69 51.28
CA THR A 314 8.55 -48.13 52.50
C THR A 314 8.83 -47.19 53.68
N GLY A 315 8.00 -47.26 54.73
CA GLY A 315 8.21 -46.52 55.99
C GLY A 315 8.23 -44.98 55.84
N THR A 316 9.14 -44.33 56.57
CA THR A 316 9.29 -42.87 56.62
C THR A 316 9.66 -42.26 55.26
N LYS A 317 10.49 -42.95 54.46
CA LYS A 317 10.85 -42.52 53.09
C LYS A 317 9.60 -42.41 52.20
N ARG A 318 8.68 -43.38 52.29
CA ARG A 318 7.41 -43.37 51.54
C ARG A 318 6.55 -42.15 51.85
N ARG A 319 6.46 -41.78 53.13
CA ARG A 319 5.67 -40.65 53.59
C ARG A 319 6.25 -39.34 53.06
N LEU A 320 7.56 -39.14 53.21
CA LEU A 320 8.26 -37.95 52.69
C LEU A 320 8.10 -37.79 51.17
N LEU A 321 8.15 -38.90 50.42
CA LEU A 321 7.92 -38.90 48.98
C LEU A 321 6.47 -38.48 48.63
N ARG A 322 5.46 -39.03 49.31
CA ARG A 322 4.04 -38.63 49.10
C ARG A 322 3.74 -37.19 49.51
N ASP A 323 4.43 -36.68 50.51
CA ASP A 323 4.17 -35.37 51.10
C ASP A 323 4.70 -34.21 50.22
N GLY A 324 5.52 -34.49 49.19
CA GLY A 324 5.90 -33.49 48.20
C GLY A 324 6.92 -33.94 47.15
N LEU A 325 7.91 -34.77 47.52
CA LEU A 325 9.04 -35.08 46.64
C LEU A 325 8.66 -35.92 45.40
N ASP A 326 7.54 -36.66 45.41
CA ASP A 326 7.02 -37.34 44.21
C ASP A 326 6.79 -36.32 43.08
N TRP A 327 6.27 -35.14 43.40
CA TRP A 327 5.99 -34.10 42.41
C TRP A 327 7.28 -33.46 41.88
N VAL A 328 8.23 -33.20 42.77
CA VAL A 328 9.54 -32.63 42.41
C VAL A 328 10.28 -33.57 41.46
N LEU A 329 10.32 -34.87 41.78
CA LEU A 329 10.98 -35.88 40.95
C LEU A 329 10.29 -36.06 39.59
N LEU A 330 8.96 -36.14 39.56
CA LEU A 330 8.23 -36.29 38.29
C LEU A 330 8.37 -35.07 37.38
N HIS A 331 8.37 -33.86 37.95
CA HIS A 331 8.52 -32.63 37.16
C HIS A 331 9.94 -32.48 36.61
N ALA A 332 10.98 -32.83 37.39
CA ALA A 332 12.35 -32.83 36.89
C ALA A 332 12.62 -33.91 35.83
N LEU A 333 11.95 -35.07 35.93
CA LEU A 333 12.11 -36.23 35.05
C LEU A 333 11.10 -36.27 33.89
N GLU A 334 10.42 -35.16 33.60
CA GLU A 334 9.50 -35.09 32.47
C GLU A 334 10.22 -35.36 31.15
N LYS A 335 9.56 -36.00 30.19
CA LYS A 335 10.23 -36.37 28.93
C LYS A 335 10.41 -35.18 28.01
N ASP A 336 9.39 -34.34 27.92
CA ASP A 336 9.43 -33.09 27.18
C ASP A 336 10.15 -31.99 28.00
N PRO A 337 11.26 -31.41 27.51
CA PRO A 337 11.96 -30.31 28.18
C PRO A 337 11.06 -29.09 28.45
N ALA A 338 10.01 -28.86 27.65
CA ALA A 338 9.07 -27.76 27.87
C ALA A 338 8.25 -27.90 29.16
N HIS A 339 8.08 -29.14 29.64
CA HIS A 339 7.30 -29.47 30.83
C HIS A 339 8.13 -29.71 32.09
N ARG A 340 9.47 -29.57 32.01
CA ARG A 340 10.37 -29.59 33.17
C ARG A 340 10.43 -28.22 33.84
N TYR A 341 11.09 -28.15 35.00
CA TYR A 341 11.52 -26.88 35.57
C TYR A 341 12.29 -26.06 34.53
N ALA A 342 12.00 -24.75 34.44
CA ALA A 342 12.65 -23.87 33.47
C ALA A 342 14.11 -23.55 33.88
N THR A 343 14.39 -23.56 35.18
CA THR A 343 15.72 -23.29 35.74
C THR A 343 16.04 -24.20 36.92
N VAL A 344 17.32 -24.36 37.24
CA VAL A 344 17.77 -25.13 38.41
C VAL A 344 17.32 -24.46 39.72
N SER A 345 17.20 -23.13 39.74
CA SER A 345 16.64 -22.33 40.83
C SER A 345 15.22 -22.74 41.19
N GLU A 346 14.37 -23.05 40.21
CA GLU A 346 12.99 -23.51 40.47
C GLU A 346 12.96 -24.88 41.14
N LEU A 347 13.82 -25.82 40.69
CA LEU A 347 14.00 -27.11 41.33
C LEU A 347 14.53 -26.95 42.77
N ALA A 348 15.51 -26.08 42.98
CA ALA A 348 16.05 -25.79 44.30
C ALA A 348 14.99 -25.20 45.24
N LEU A 349 14.18 -24.26 44.74
CA LEU A 349 13.09 -23.63 45.50
C LEU A 349 12.06 -24.66 45.98
N ASP A 350 11.69 -25.62 45.15
CA ASP A 350 10.75 -26.68 45.54
C ASP A 350 11.33 -27.62 46.60
N LEU A 351 12.63 -27.94 46.52
CA LEU A 351 13.32 -28.69 47.56
C LEU A 351 13.46 -27.90 48.87
N GLU A 352 13.78 -26.60 48.81
CA GLU A 352 13.83 -25.72 49.99
C GLU A 352 12.47 -25.60 50.66
N ARG A 353 11.40 -25.47 49.87
CA ARG A 353 10.01 -25.50 50.39
C ARG A 353 9.70 -26.81 51.09
N PHE A 354 10.04 -27.94 50.47
CA PHE A 354 9.85 -29.24 51.09
C PHE A 354 10.64 -29.35 52.41
N ARG A 355 11.88 -28.87 52.47
CA ARG A 355 12.70 -28.85 53.70
C ARG A 355 12.11 -27.97 54.80
N ASN A 356 11.52 -26.84 54.42
CA ASN A 356 10.86 -25.92 55.35
C ASN A 356 9.45 -26.37 55.78
N GLY A 357 8.94 -27.50 55.25
CA GLY A 357 7.59 -27.99 55.51
C GLY A 357 6.49 -27.24 54.74
N ASP A 358 6.87 -26.43 53.76
CA ASP A 358 5.96 -25.74 52.83
C ASP A 358 5.52 -26.67 51.69
N SER A 359 4.39 -26.33 51.05
CA SER A 359 3.94 -27.05 49.87
C SER A 359 4.82 -26.76 48.65
N VAL A 360 5.29 -27.80 47.97
CA VAL A 360 5.97 -27.71 46.68
C VAL A 360 5.05 -27.13 45.60
N LEU A 361 5.60 -26.34 44.67
CA LEU A 361 4.91 -25.74 43.52
C LEU A 361 4.61 -26.76 42.43
N ALA A 362 5.46 -27.78 42.26
CA ALA A 362 5.27 -28.86 41.27
C ALA A 362 4.01 -29.73 41.52
N GLY A 363 3.38 -29.64 42.70
CA GLY A 363 2.16 -30.40 43.03
C GLY A 363 0.87 -29.60 42.81
N PRO A 364 -0.29 -30.27 42.60
CA PRO A 364 -1.57 -29.59 42.50
C PRO A 364 -1.83 -28.80 43.79
N PRO A 365 -2.23 -27.53 43.70
CA PRO A 365 -2.35 -26.68 44.88
C PRO A 365 -3.41 -27.24 45.83
N ARG A 366 -3.06 -27.45 47.10
CA ARG A 366 -4.03 -27.74 48.18
C ARG A 366 -4.84 -26.48 48.48
N ARG A 367 -5.75 -26.13 47.55
CA ARG A 367 -6.52 -24.88 47.52
C ARG A 367 -7.53 -24.76 48.68
N TRP A 368 -7.89 -25.85 49.34
CA TRP A 368 -8.99 -25.85 50.32
C TRP A 368 -8.62 -25.31 51.71
N ASP A 369 -7.39 -25.53 52.18
CA ASP A 369 -7.02 -25.16 53.54
C ASP A 369 -6.66 -23.67 53.73
N ARG A 370 -6.29 -22.96 52.64
CA ARG A 370 -6.03 -21.49 52.67
C ARG A 370 -7.30 -20.66 52.45
N LEU A 371 -8.21 -21.11 51.59
CA LEU A 371 -9.46 -20.39 51.30
C LEU A 371 -10.39 -20.35 52.52
N GLN A 372 -10.50 -21.44 53.28
CA GLN A 372 -11.37 -21.51 54.45
C GLN A 372 -10.91 -20.63 55.64
N ARG A 373 -9.60 -20.33 55.72
CA ARG A 373 -9.01 -19.47 56.75
C ARG A 373 -9.05 -17.98 56.41
N ILE A 374 -8.91 -17.62 55.14
CA ILE A 374 -8.92 -16.21 54.68
C ILE A 374 -10.35 -15.67 54.57
N VAL A 375 -11.29 -16.48 54.05
CA VAL A 375 -12.71 -16.10 53.91
C VAL A 375 -13.39 -15.93 55.28
N ARG A 376 -12.95 -16.65 56.31
CA ARG A 376 -13.44 -16.46 57.70
C ARG A 376 -12.87 -15.21 58.37
N ARG A 377 -11.73 -14.67 57.92
CA ARG A 377 -11.02 -13.57 58.59
C ARG A 377 -11.25 -12.20 57.91
N HIS A 378 -11.52 -12.16 56.60
CA HIS A 378 -11.71 -10.90 55.86
C HIS A 378 -12.84 -10.97 54.80
N ARG A 379 -14.09 -11.03 55.23
CA ARG A 379 -15.27 -11.07 54.33
C ARG A 379 -15.40 -9.84 53.41
N GLY A 380 -14.93 -8.66 53.83
CA GLY A 380 -15.00 -7.44 53.04
C GLY A 380 -14.01 -7.37 51.87
N THR A 381 -12.77 -7.82 52.06
CA THR A 381 -11.71 -7.73 51.03
C THR A 381 -11.87 -8.78 49.93
N ALA A 382 -12.44 -9.94 50.25
CA ALA A 382 -12.75 -10.97 49.26
C ALA A 382 -13.86 -10.52 48.28
N VAL A 383 -14.89 -9.85 48.79
CA VAL A 383 -15.94 -9.24 47.94
C VAL A 383 -15.34 -8.12 47.08
N ALA A 384 -14.49 -7.25 47.65
CA ALA A 384 -13.85 -6.18 46.91
C ALA A 384 -12.97 -6.68 45.75
N PHE A 385 -12.23 -7.78 45.94
CA PHE A 385 -11.37 -8.35 44.89
C PHE A 385 -12.17 -8.95 43.73
N VAL A 386 -13.28 -9.65 44.02
CA VAL A 386 -14.18 -10.18 42.99
C VAL A 386 -14.83 -9.04 42.21
N VAL A 387 -15.32 -8.01 42.90
CA VAL A 387 -15.89 -6.81 42.27
C VAL A 387 -14.84 -6.12 41.38
N ALA A 388 -13.61 -5.95 41.86
CA ALA A 388 -12.53 -5.34 41.08
C ALA A 388 -12.17 -6.17 39.83
N THR A 389 -12.12 -7.49 39.94
CA THR A 389 -11.81 -8.38 38.81
C THR A 389 -12.94 -8.34 37.77
N VAL A 390 -14.20 -8.42 38.20
CA VAL A 390 -15.36 -8.29 37.32
C VAL A 390 -15.37 -6.91 36.66
N ALA A 391 -15.06 -5.84 37.39
CA ALA A 391 -14.96 -4.49 36.84
C ALA A 391 -13.86 -4.38 35.77
N VAL A 392 -12.69 -5.01 35.97
CA VAL A 392 -11.60 -5.04 34.97
C VAL A 392 -12.01 -5.82 33.72
N VAL A 393 -12.65 -6.99 33.87
CA VAL A 393 -13.13 -7.78 32.72
C VAL A 393 -14.20 -7.01 31.94
N ILE A 394 -15.14 -6.35 32.62
CA ILE A 394 -16.14 -5.49 31.99
C ILE A 394 -15.45 -4.31 31.28
N ALA A 395 -14.46 -3.68 31.91
CA ALA A 395 -13.71 -2.56 31.32
C ALA A 395 -12.93 -2.99 30.07
N LEU A 396 -12.29 -4.17 30.08
CA LEU A 396 -11.58 -4.72 28.91
C LEU A 396 -12.55 -5.10 27.79
N ALA A 397 -13.69 -5.74 28.11
CA ALA A 397 -14.72 -6.05 27.13
C ALA A 397 -15.30 -4.77 26.51
N PHE A 398 -15.57 -3.75 27.33
CA PHE A 398 -16.02 -2.44 26.86
C PHE A 398 -14.96 -1.75 25.99
N ALA A 399 -13.69 -1.78 26.39
CA ALA A 399 -12.58 -1.22 25.61
C ALA A 399 -12.41 -1.94 24.27
N TRP A 400 -12.59 -3.26 24.22
CA TRP A 400 -12.52 -4.04 22.98
C TRP A 400 -13.67 -3.72 22.04
N VAL A 401 -14.91 -3.62 22.56
CA VAL A 401 -16.08 -3.20 21.77
C VAL A 401 -15.91 -1.77 21.25
N GLU A 402 -15.39 -0.85 22.05
CA GLU A 402 -15.14 0.52 21.61
C GLU A 402 -14.00 0.60 20.59
N ALA A 403 -12.95 -0.21 20.74
CA ALA A 403 -11.86 -0.30 19.76
C ALA A 403 -12.35 -0.88 18.43
N ALA A 404 -13.19 -1.92 18.44
CA ALA A 404 -13.81 -2.47 17.25
C ALA A 404 -14.68 -1.41 16.53
N ARG A 405 -15.52 -0.69 17.29
CA ARG A 405 -16.33 0.42 16.74
C ARG A 405 -15.47 1.53 16.13
N ARG A 406 -14.35 1.89 16.77
CA ARG A 406 -13.40 2.87 16.22
C ARG A 406 -12.75 2.39 14.94
N SER A 407 -12.40 1.11 14.83
CA SER A 407 -11.81 0.54 13.62
C SER A 407 -12.78 0.59 12.43
N GLU A 408 -14.07 0.29 12.67
CA GLU A 408 -15.10 0.42 11.64
C GLU A 408 -15.34 1.87 11.22
N GLN A 409 -15.32 2.81 12.18
CA GLN A 409 -15.45 4.24 11.87
C GLN A 409 -14.28 4.77 11.04
N LEU A 410 -13.06 4.36 11.37
CA LEU A 410 -11.86 4.70 10.60
C LEU A 410 -11.92 4.14 9.19
N LEU A 411 -12.38 2.89 9.01
CA LEU A 411 -12.57 2.30 7.68
C LEU A 411 -13.59 3.09 6.84
N ARG A 412 -14.70 3.52 7.43
CA ARG A 412 -15.74 4.32 6.73
C ARG A 412 -15.22 5.70 6.31
N MET A 413 -14.50 6.38 7.20
CA MET A 413 -13.87 7.66 6.88
C MET A 413 -12.80 7.48 5.78
N SER A 414 -12.01 6.42 5.88
CA SER A 414 -11.04 6.07 4.84
C SER A 414 -11.72 5.80 3.50
N ASP A 415 -12.78 4.98 3.46
CA ASP A 415 -13.49 4.66 2.22
C ASP A 415 -14.15 5.90 1.59
N SER A 416 -14.65 6.83 2.40
CA SER A 416 -15.19 8.11 1.90
C SER A 416 -14.12 8.96 1.23
N VAL A 417 -12.93 9.09 1.85
CA VAL A 417 -11.81 9.84 1.27
C VAL A 417 -11.27 9.12 0.03
N SER A 418 -11.05 7.81 0.12
CA SER A 418 -10.60 7.00 -1.00
C SER A 418 -11.57 7.01 -2.18
N LEU A 419 -12.88 7.13 -1.94
CA LEU A 419 -13.86 7.30 -3.00
C LEU A 419 -13.73 8.64 -3.72
N GLU A 420 -13.52 9.74 -2.98
CA GLU A 420 -13.29 11.06 -3.57
C GLU A 420 -12.02 11.08 -4.41
N GLU A 421 -10.93 10.54 -3.86
CA GLU A 421 -9.66 10.40 -4.56
C GLU A 421 -9.81 9.51 -5.80
N ALA A 422 -10.54 8.39 -5.70
CA ALA A 422 -10.77 7.48 -6.82
C ALA A 422 -11.55 8.15 -7.96
N ILE A 423 -12.57 8.95 -7.66
CA ILE A 423 -13.33 9.70 -8.67
C ILE A 423 -12.44 10.74 -9.35
N ALA A 424 -11.70 11.53 -8.57
CA ALA A 424 -10.80 12.55 -9.09
C ALA A 424 -9.65 11.98 -9.94
N GLU A 425 -9.16 10.78 -9.61
CA GLU A 425 -8.13 10.11 -10.41
C GLU A 425 -8.61 9.79 -11.83
N THR A 426 -9.92 9.64 -12.05
CA THR A 426 -10.45 9.26 -13.36
C THR A 426 -10.28 10.33 -14.43
N ASP A 427 -10.04 11.60 -14.04
CA ASP A 427 -9.74 12.67 -15.00
C ASP A 427 -8.40 12.43 -15.71
N ARG A 428 -7.45 11.73 -15.05
CA ARG A 428 -6.15 11.38 -15.62
C ARG A 428 -6.23 10.35 -16.74
N PHE A 429 -7.40 9.71 -16.94
CA PHE A 429 -7.60 8.72 -17.99
C PHE A 429 -8.05 9.35 -19.31
N TRP A 430 -8.27 10.67 -19.31
CA TRP A 430 -8.51 11.43 -20.52
C TRP A 430 -7.19 11.92 -21.14
N PRO A 431 -7.09 11.95 -22.48
CA PRO A 431 -7.98 11.28 -23.44
C PRO A 431 -7.82 9.74 -23.38
N PRO A 432 -8.85 8.96 -23.80
CA PRO A 432 -8.84 7.49 -23.73
C PRO A 432 -8.02 6.89 -24.88
N LEU A 433 -6.71 7.07 -24.83
CA LEU A 433 -5.73 6.62 -25.82
C LEU A 433 -5.00 5.34 -25.34
N PRO A 434 -4.28 4.62 -26.22
CA PRO A 434 -3.63 3.36 -25.84
C PRO A 434 -2.66 3.48 -24.66
N GLU A 435 -2.01 4.62 -24.48
CA GLU A 435 -1.13 4.95 -23.37
C GLU A 435 -1.83 4.98 -22.00
N SER A 436 -3.14 5.25 -21.94
CA SER A 436 -3.90 5.29 -20.69
C SER A 436 -4.46 3.93 -20.27
N ILE A 437 -4.41 2.91 -21.14
CA ILE A 437 -4.88 1.54 -20.86
C ILE A 437 -4.30 0.98 -19.55
N PRO A 438 -2.97 0.99 -19.32
CA PRO A 438 -2.41 0.39 -18.11
C PRO A 438 -2.83 1.12 -16.83
N ALA A 439 -3.07 2.44 -16.91
CA ALA A 439 -3.53 3.22 -15.77
C ALA A 439 -5.00 2.89 -15.42
N MET A 440 -5.86 2.81 -16.43
CA MET A 440 -7.26 2.41 -16.25
C MET A 440 -7.40 0.99 -15.70
N GLU A 441 -6.64 0.01 -16.21
CA GLU A 441 -6.67 -1.37 -15.71
C GLU A 441 -6.22 -1.46 -14.25
N ARG A 442 -5.10 -0.80 -13.90
CA ARG A 442 -4.64 -0.74 -12.50
C ARG A 442 -5.63 -0.05 -11.58
N TRP A 443 -6.30 1.02 -12.04
CA TRP A 443 -7.30 1.71 -11.24
C TRP A 443 -8.56 0.86 -11.03
N LEU A 444 -9.02 0.15 -12.07
CA LEU A 444 -10.17 -0.75 -11.96
C LEU A 444 -9.90 -1.86 -10.94
N GLU A 445 -8.76 -2.55 -11.06
CA GLU A 445 -8.40 -3.69 -10.19
C GLU A 445 -7.93 -3.25 -8.80
N GLY A 446 -7.13 -2.18 -8.71
CA GLY A 446 -6.44 -1.76 -7.49
C GLY A 446 -7.19 -0.73 -6.65
N THR A 447 -8.10 0.06 -7.24
CA THR A 447 -8.80 1.15 -6.55
C THR A 447 -10.31 0.91 -6.54
N ALA A 448 -10.93 0.72 -7.70
CA ALA A 448 -12.38 0.66 -7.83
C ALA A 448 -12.99 -0.64 -7.26
N GLU A 449 -12.45 -1.80 -7.62
CA GLU A 449 -12.94 -3.10 -7.14
C GLU A 449 -12.85 -3.25 -5.61
N PRO A 450 -11.75 -2.90 -4.94
CA PRO A 450 -11.68 -2.94 -3.48
C PRO A 450 -12.73 -2.05 -2.79
N LEU A 451 -12.99 -0.84 -3.29
CA LEU A 451 -14.03 0.04 -2.75
C LEU A 451 -15.43 -0.56 -2.91
N LEU A 452 -15.74 -1.05 -4.11
CA LEU A 452 -17.04 -1.69 -4.38
C LEU A 452 -17.24 -2.99 -3.61
N SER A 453 -16.17 -3.75 -3.34
CA SER A 453 -16.25 -4.98 -2.54
C SER A 453 -16.70 -4.74 -1.09
N ARG A 454 -16.53 -3.51 -0.58
CA ARG A 454 -16.96 -3.09 0.77
C ARG A 454 -18.39 -2.53 0.81
N LEU A 455 -19.01 -2.24 -0.33
CA LEU A 455 -20.38 -1.73 -0.37
C LEU A 455 -21.38 -2.64 0.37
N PRO A 456 -21.40 -3.98 0.20
CA PRO A 456 -22.33 -4.84 0.95
C PRO A 456 -22.13 -4.80 2.47
N LEU A 457 -20.92 -4.53 2.95
CA LEU A 457 -20.64 -4.34 4.37
C LEU A 457 -21.29 -3.05 4.88
N HIS A 458 -21.09 -1.94 4.18
CA HIS A 458 -21.67 -0.65 4.52
C HIS A 458 -23.20 -0.67 4.49
N GLU A 459 -23.79 -1.36 3.51
CA GLU A 459 -25.25 -1.55 3.41
C GLU A 459 -25.82 -2.29 4.62
N ARG A 460 -25.20 -3.42 5.03
CA ARG A 460 -25.62 -4.16 6.23
C ARG A 460 -25.52 -3.32 7.49
N THR A 461 -24.42 -2.58 7.66
CA THR A 461 -24.26 -1.66 8.79
C THR A 461 -25.34 -0.57 8.79
N LEU A 462 -25.69 -0.04 7.62
CA LEU A 462 -26.74 0.97 7.50
C LEU A 462 -28.11 0.39 7.89
N GLU A 463 -28.41 -0.85 7.50
CA GLU A 463 -29.62 -1.56 7.90
C GLU A 463 -29.68 -1.84 9.41
N GLU A 464 -28.58 -2.32 10.00
CA GLU A 464 -28.47 -2.53 11.45
C GLU A 464 -28.71 -1.22 12.21
N LEU A 465 -28.12 -0.13 11.74
CA LEU A 465 -28.29 1.19 12.30
C LEU A 465 -29.75 1.64 12.22
N ARG A 466 -30.38 1.51 11.04
CA ARG A 466 -31.80 1.77 10.79
C ARG A 466 -32.71 0.95 11.70
N GLY A 467 -32.35 -0.29 12.03
CA GLY A 467 -33.07 -1.14 13.00
C GLY A 467 -33.10 -0.58 14.44
N ARG A 468 -32.18 0.32 14.79
CA ARG A 468 -32.14 1.02 16.10
C ARG A 468 -32.90 2.35 16.11
N ALA A 469 -33.48 2.75 14.99
CA ALA A 469 -34.21 4.00 14.89
C ALA A 469 -35.52 3.96 15.70
N LEU A 470 -36.02 5.15 16.06
CA LEU A 470 -37.32 5.28 16.70
C LEU A 470 -38.45 4.72 15.82
N PRO A 471 -39.55 4.23 16.42
CA PRO A 471 -40.68 3.68 15.69
C PRO A 471 -41.23 4.66 14.65
N TYR A 472 -41.57 4.15 13.47
CA TYR A 472 -42.15 4.95 12.39
C TYR A 472 -43.65 5.17 12.65
N THR A 473 -44.00 6.30 13.27
CA THR A 473 -45.38 6.64 13.62
C THR A 473 -46.15 7.21 12.42
N ALA A 474 -47.49 7.15 12.46
CA ALA A 474 -48.34 7.72 11.42
C ALA A 474 -48.13 9.25 11.25
N GLU A 475 -47.90 9.97 12.35
CA GLU A 475 -47.56 11.40 12.32
C GLU A 475 -46.24 11.64 11.59
N ARG A 476 -45.22 10.78 11.82
CA ARG A 476 -43.94 10.89 11.14
C ARG A 476 -44.07 10.54 9.66
N ALA A 477 -44.81 9.50 9.30
CA ALA A 477 -45.07 9.17 7.90
C ALA A 477 -45.77 10.31 7.15
N ALA A 478 -46.72 10.99 7.79
CA ALA A 478 -47.37 12.17 7.20
C ALA A 478 -46.42 13.36 7.06
N LEU A 479 -45.51 13.57 8.01
CA LEU A 479 -44.47 14.60 7.90
C LEU A 479 -43.47 14.25 6.79
N ASP A 480 -43.00 13.01 6.75
CA ASP A 480 -42.07 12.52 5.75
C ASP A 480 -42.64 12.70 4.34
N ARG A 481 -43.89 12.31 4.11
CA ARG A 481 -44.56 12.52 2.81
C ARG A 481 -44.69 14.00 2.43
N ARG A 482 -44.87 14.90 3.41
CA ARG A 482 -44.97 16.36 3.17
C ARG A 482 -43.62 16.99 2.85
N GLU A 483 -42.58 16.59 3.56
CA GLU A 483 -41.24 17.19 3.50
C GLU A 483 -40.30 16.45 2.52
N HIS A 484 -40.78 15.40 1.85
CA HIS A 484 -39.97 14.60 0.94
C HIS A 484 -39.32 15.49 -0.15
N PRO A 485 -38.02 15.33 -0.47
CA PRO A 485 -37.32 16.20 -1.42
C PRO A 485 -37.97 16.25 -2.81
N GLU A 486 -38.49 15.11 -3.27
CA GLU A 486 -39.15 15.00 -4.58
C GLU A 486 -40.61 15.48 -4.56
N ARG A 487 -41.15 15.93 -3.42
CA ARG A 487 -42.53 16.38 -3.29
C ARG A 487 -42.83 17.57 -4.19
N LYS A 488 -41.94 18.57 -4.23
CA LYS A 488 -42.09 19.74 -5.10
C LYS A 488 -42.13 19.35 -6.57
N ARG A 489 -41.30 18.39 -6.98
CA ARG A 489 -41.27 17.86 -8.35
C ARG A 489 -42.58 17.12 -8.66
N PHE A 490 -43.05 16.26 -7.75
CA PHE A 490 -44.32 15.57 -7.89
C PHE A 490 -45.49 16.56 -8.02
N GLU A 491 -45.53 17.61 -7.20
CA GLU A 491 -46.57 18.65 -7.26
C GLU A 491 -46.51 19.47 -8.55
N ALA A 492 -45.31 19.79 -9.04
CA ALA A 492 -45.12 20.48 -10.31
C ALA A 492 -45.65 19.63 -11.49
N ILE A 493 -45.25 18.36 -11.57
CA ILE A 493 -45.71 17.43 -12.62
C ILE A 493 -47.23 17.21 -12.51
N THR A 494 -47.76 17.08 -11.29
CA THR A 494 -49.20 16.94 -11.07
C THR A 494 -49.97 18.16 -11.56
N LYS A 495 -49.44 19.36 -11.29
CA LYS A 495 -50.03 20.62 -11.76
C LYS A 495 -49.96 20.73 -13.28
N GLU A 496 -48.80 20.46 -13.87
CA GLU A 496 -48.60 20.47 -15.33
C GLU A 496 -49.55 19.49 -16.02
N ARG A 497 -49.71 18.28 -15.47
CA ARG A 497 -50.66 17.28 -15.97
C ARG A 497 -52.11 17.75 -15.88
N ALA A 498 -52.48 18.44 -14.81
CA ALA A 498 -53.82 18.99 -14.61
C ALA A 498 -54.10 20.20 -15.52
N ASP A 499 -53.11 21.05 -15.76
CA ASP A 499 -53.21 22.18 -16.68
C ASP A 499 -53.32 21.70 -18.14
N LEU A 500 -52.56 20.67 -18.53
CA LEU A 500 -52.68 19.99 -19.82
C LEU A 500 -54.07 19.37 -20.02
N GLN A 501 -54.63 18.74 -18.97
CA GLN A 501 -56.00 18.20 -19.03
C GLN A 501 -57.05 19.31 -19.18
N ARG A 502 -56.87 20.45 -18.50
CA ARG A 502 -57.79 21.60 -18.64
C ARG A 502 -57.75 22.18 -20.06
N GLN A 503 -56.55 22.30 -20.65
CA GLN A 503 -56.40 22.71 -22.04
C GLN A 503 -57.12 21.76 -23.01
N PHE A 504 -57.05 20.46 -22.76
CA PHE A 504 -57.79 19.45 -23.53
C PHE A 504 -59.31 19.64 -23.43
N ASP A 505 -59.81 19.93 -22.23
CA ASP A 505 -61.24 20.12 -21.99
C ASP A 505 -61.78 21.47 -22.53
N GLU A 506 -60.93 22.51 -22.58
CA GLU A 506 -61.28 23.87 -23.03
C GLU A 506 -61.14 24.07 -24.56
N ASN A 507 -60.23 23.34 -25.24
CA ASN A 507 -60.02 23.49 -26.67
C ASN A 507 -61.07 22.73 -27.51
N GLN A 508 -62.05 23.47 -28.06
CA GLN A 508 -63.06 22.95 -29.00
C GLN A 508 -62.76 23.27 -30.49
N ASN A 509 -61.52 23.63 -30.84
CA ASN A 509 -61.17 24.10 -32.19
C ASN A 509 -60.82 22.93 -33.16
N PRO A 510 -61.57 22.72 -34.26
CA PRO A 510 -61.36 21.59 -35.18
C PRO A 510 -60.01 21.58 -35.93
N ILE A 511 -59.36 22.74 -36.10
CA ILE A 511 -58.08 22.85 -36.84
C ILE A 511 -56.89 22.47 -35.96
N TYR A 512 -57.02 22.57 -34.63
CA TYR A 512 -56.01 22.15 -33.66
C TYR A 512 -55.97 20.62 -33.43
N LEU A 513 -56.94 19.88 -33.97
CA LEU A 513 -57.36 18.60 -33.40
C LEU A 513 -56.57 17.36 -33.90
N GLU A 514 -55.90 17.39 -35.05
CA GLU A 514 -55.29 16.16 -35.61
C GLU A 514 -53.82 15.93 -35.24
N HIS A 515 -52.96 16.97 -35.19
CA HIS A 515 -51.53 16.81 -34.89
C HIS A 515 -51.16 17.06 -33.42
N PHE A 516 -51.87 17.98 -32.74
CA PHE A 516 -51.59 18.31 -31.33
C PHE A 516 -52.15 17.27 -30.35
N ILE A 517 -53.27 16.61 -30.68
CA ILE A 517 -53.84 15.55 -29.82
C ILE A 517 -52.84 14.42 -29.60
N GLU A 518 -52.11 13.99 -30.63
CA GLU A 518 -51.14 12.91 -30.50
C GLU A 518 -49.91 13.33 -29.68
N PHE A 519 -49.47 14.59 -29.81
CA PHE A 519 -48.38 15.15 -29.02
C PHE A 519 -48.76 15.31 -27.54
N ASP A 520 -49.88 15.97 -27.26
CA ASP A 520 -50.39 16.20 -25.91
C ASP A 520 -50.72 14.88 -25.21
N ARG A 521 -51.22 13.88 -25.95
CA ARG A 521 -51.42 12.52 -25.45
C ARG A 521 -50.11 11.86 -25.03
N ARG A 522 -49.05 11.96 -25.85
CA ARG A 522 -47.72 11.43 -25.49
C ARG A 522 -47.09 12.19 -24.32
N LEU A 523 -47.30 13.50 -24.23
CA LEU A 523 -46.84 14.30 -23.10
C LEU A 523 -47.58 13.91 -21.81
N ALA A 524 -48.90 13.75 -21.87
CA ALA A 524 -49.72 13.25 -20.77
C ALA A 524 -49.28 11.85 -20.31
N GLU A 525 -49.10 10.92 -21.25
CA GLU A 525 -48.58 9.56 -20.97
C GLU A 525 -47.20 9.62 -20.28
N ARG A 526 -46.31 10.55 -20.68
CA ARG A 526 -45.00 10.74 -20.05
C ARG A 526 -45.09 11.32 -18.65
N LEU A 527 -45.93 12.34 -18.44
CA LEU A 527 -46.14 12.94 -17.12
C LEU A 527 -46.80 11.93 -16.16
N ASP A 528 -47.77 11.14 -16.65
CA ASP A 528 -48.41 10.06 -15.89
C ASP A 528 -47.38 8.99 -15.49
N ALA A 529 -46.49 8.57 -16.41
CA ALA A 529 -45.40 7.65 -16.10
C ALA A 529 -44.43 8.20 -15.03
N GLN A 530 -44.10 9.50 -15.09
CA GLN A 530 -43.27 10.14 -14.06
C GLN A 530 -43.98 10.21 -12.70
N LEU A 531 -45.30 10.41 -12.66
CA LEU A 531 -46.08 10.39 -11.42
C LEU A 531 -46.18 8.97 -10.84
N GLU A 532 -46.38 7.96 -11.68
CA GLU A 532 -46.38 6.54 -11.28
C GLU A 532 -45.02 6.12 -10.71
N GLU A 533 -43.92 6.65 -11.22
CA GLU A 533 -42.57 6.42 -10.70
C GLU A 533 -42.34 7.11 -9.34
N LEU A 534 -42.78 8.36 -9.20
CA LEU A 534 -42.53 9.19 -8.01
C LEU A 534 -43.48 8.89 -6.83
N ALA A 535 -44.72 8.48 -7.10
CA ALA A 535 -45.73 8.22 -6.08
C ALA A 535 -45.28 7.20 -5.01
N PRO A 536 -44.78 6.00 -5.34
CA PRO A 536 -44.34 5.04 -4.32
C PRO A 536 -43.12 5.55 -3.52
N ARG A 537 -42.24 6.35 -4.13
CA ARG A 537 -41.04 6.92 -3.46
C ARG A 537 -41.43 7.91 -2.35
N LEU A 538 -42.54 8.64 -2.54
CA LEU A 538 -43.09 9.54 -1.52
C LEU A 538 -43.68 8.82 -0.30
N ASP A 539 -44.04 7.54 -0.46
CA ASP A 539 -44.59 6.70 0.60
C ASP A 539 -43.53 5.91 1.37
N GLU A 540 -42.31 5.86 0.86
CA GLU A 540 -41.17 5.26 1.54
C GLU A 540 -40.72 6.09 2.75
N ARG A 541 -40.25 5.41 3.79
CA ARG A 541 -39.62 6.07 4.93
C ARG A 541 -38.29 6.69 4.49
N TRP A 542 -38.25 8.02 4.39
CA TRP A 542 -37.03 8.74 4.00
C TRP A 542 -36.25 9.32 5.19
N THR A 543 -36.90 9.53 6.36
CA THR A 543 -36.19 10.01 7.55
C THR A 543 -36.03 8.95 8.65
N TRP A 544 -34.91 9.06 9.36
CA TRP A 544 -34.52 8.16 10.44
C TRP A 544 -34.16 8.96 11.68
N GLU A 545 -34.97 8.84 12.72
CA GLU A 545 -34.72 9.49 14.00
C GLU A 545 -34.13 8.49 15.00
N PHE A 546 -33.20 8.99 15.81
CA PHE A 546 -32.49 8.23 16.82
C PHE A 546 -32.56 8.97 18.15
N ALA A 547 -32.65 8.21 19.24
CA ALA A 547 -32.56 8.75 20.60
C ALA A 547 -31.17 9.30 20.91
N ASP A 548 -30.13 8.71 20.31
CA ASP A 548 -28.74 9.15 20.41
C ASP A 548 -28.36 10.06 19.22
N PRO A 549 -27.94 11.32 19.46
CA PRO A 549 -27.45 12.21 18.41
C PRO A 549 -26.28 11.63 17.60
N ARG A 550 -25.41 10.80 18.20
CA ARG A 550 -24.28 10.17 17.51
C ARG A 550 -24.78 9.17 16.46
N ALA A 551 -25.76 8.34 16.80
CA ALA A 551 -26.37 7.39 15.87
C ALA A 551 -27.03 8.08 14.65
N ARG A 552 -27.59 9.28 14.85
CA ARG A 552 -28.13 10.11 13.76
C ARG A 552 -27.03 10.59 12.81
N TRP A 553 -25.92 11.10 13.35
CA TRP A 553 -24.78 11.54 12.55
C TRP A 553 -24.14 10.38 11.76
N GLU A 554 -23.98 9.23 12.41
CA GLU A 554 -23.45 8.00 11.79
C GLU A 554 -24.35 7.51 10.65
N HIS A 555 -25.67 7.60 10.82
CA HIS A 555 -26.63 7.20 9.79
C HIS A 555 -26.52 8.09 8.56
N HIS A 556 -26.48 9.41 8.75
CA HIS A 556 -26.36 10.36 7.65
C HIS A 556 -25.07 10.15 6.85
N HIS A 557 -23.92 10.02 7.52
CA HIS A 557 -22.64 9.79 6.84
C HIS A 557 -22.60 8.45 6.11
N LEU A 558 -23.11 7.39 6.73
CA LEU A 558 -23.10 6.07 6.11
C LEU A 558 -24.09 5.98 4.95
N GLN A 559 -25.25 6.65 5.05
CA GLN A 559 -26.20 6.75 3.94
C GLN A 559 -25.57 7.48 2.74
N ASP A 560 -24.91 8.63 2.96
CA ASP A 560 -24.20 9.36 1.91
C ASP A 560 -23.14 8.48 1.24
N LEU A 561 -22.28 7.83 2.04
CA LEU A 561 -21.23 6.93 1.52
C LEU A 561 -21.82 5.78 0.68
N VAL A 562 -22.88 5.13 1.16
CA VAL A 562 -23.54 4.03 0.42
C VAL A 562 -24.15 4.53 -0.89
N GLU A 563 -24.84 5.67 -0.87
CA GLU A 563 -25.43 6.26 -2.09
C GLU A 563 -24.35 6.63 -3.12
N ARG A 564 -23.24 7.22 -2.66
CA ARG A 564 -22.10 7.58 -3.51
C ARG A 564 -21.38 6.36 -4.07
N LEU A 565 -21.15 5.31 -3.27
CA LEU A 565 -20.59 4.04 -3.74
C LEU A 565 -21.51 3.33 -4.75
N ARG A 566 -22.84 3.39 -4.55
CA ARG A 566 -23.81 2.86 -5.53
C ARG A 566 -23.76 3.62 -6.85
N ARG A 567 -23.68 4.95 -6.81
CA ARG A 567 -23.49 5.76 -8.01
C ARG A 567 -22.16 5.40 -8.67
N PHE A 568 -21.06 5.38 -7.92
CA PHE A 568 -19.73 5.01 -8.40
C PHE A 568 -19.69 3.66 -9.13
N GLY A 569 -20.38 2.64 -8.58
CA GLY A 569 -20.50 1.30 -9.15
C GLY A 569 -21.68 1.07 -10.08
N SER A 570 -22.44 2.11 -10.44
CA SER A 570 -23.60 1.98 -11.34
C SER A 570 -23.19 1.38 -12.69
N ALA A 571 -24.06 0.55 -13.26
CA ALA A 571 -23.84 -0.05 -14.58
C ALA A 571 -24.08 0.93 -15.74
N ASP A 572 -24.83 2.01 -15.51
CA ASP A 572 -25.03 3.07 -16.49
C ASP A 572 -23.78 3.97 -16.56
N PRO A 573 -23.03 4.02 -17.66
CA PRO A 573 -21.81 4.83 -17.77
C PRO A 573 -22.05 6.35 -17.65
N ARG A 574 -23.30 6.83 -17.79
CA ARG A 574 -23.64 8.25 -17.60
C ARG A 574 -23.69 8.66 -16.13
N VAL A 575 -23.86 7.69 -15.23
CA VAL A 575 -23.98 7.90 -13.78
C VAL A 575 -22.84 7.19 -13.03
N GLY A 576 -22.40 6.06 -13.55
CA GLY A 576 -21.41 5.16 -12.98
C GLY A 576 -20.00 5.48 -13.42
N THR A 577 -19.19 5.97 -12.48
CA THR A 577 -17.76 6.24 -12.71
C THR A 577 -17.01 5.00 -13.20
N VAL A 578 -17.25 3.83 -12.59
CA VAL A 578 -16.58 2.58 -12.99
C VAL A 578 -17.02 2.13 -14.38
N ALA A 579 -18.32 2.24 -14.71
CA ALA A 579 -18.83 1.92 -16.03
C ALA A 579 -18.26 2.87 -17.11
N SER A 580 -18.17 4.17 -16.81
CA SER A 580 -17.54 5.18 -17.67
C SER A 580 -16.06 4.86 -17.95
N VAL A 581 -15.27 4.50 -16.93
CA VAL A 581 -13.86 4.10 -17.10
C VAL A 581 -13.74 2.82 -17.93
N ARG A 582 -14.65 1.85 -17.75
CA ARG A 582 -14.66 0.62 -18.57
C ARG A 582 -14.97 0.90 -20.03
N GLU A 583 -15.90 1.81 -20.32
CA GLU A 583 -16.21 2.23 -21.68
C GLU A 583 -15.00 2.93 -22.34
N ARG A 584 -14.35 3.84 -21.61
CA ARG A 584 -13.10 4.48 -22.05
C ARG A 584 -11.99 3.47 -22.31
N LEU A 585 -11.82 2.47 -21.44
CA LEU A 585 -10.85 1.39 -21.62
C LEU A 585 -11.14 0.57 -22.87
N ALA A 586 -12.41 0.21 -23.10
CA ALA A 586 -12.83 -0.51 -24.29
C ALA A 586 -12.57 0.30 -25.56
N PHE A 587 -12.86 1.61 -25.53
CA PHE A 587 -12.56 2.52 -26.63
C PHE A 587 -11.04 2.59 -26.89
N ALA A 588 -10.23 2.85 -25.86
CA ALA A 588 -8.77 2.98 -25.94
C ALA A 588 -8.11 1.72 -26.52
N LYS A 589 -8.63 0.53 -26.20
CA LYS A 589 -8.14 -0.75 -26.75
C LYS A 589 -8.34 -0.89 -28.26
N THR A 590 -9.30 -0.17 -28.85
CA THR A 590 -9.64 -0.27 -30.29
C THR A 590 -9.20 0.94 -31.11
N VAL A 591 -8.89 2.07 -30.46
CA VAL A 591 -8.66 3.34 -31.18
C VAL A 591 -7.47 3.26 -32.14
N ALA A 592 -6.37 2.59 -31.78
CA ALA A 592 -5.20 2.45 -32.66
C ALA A 592 -5.53 1.65 -33.93
N GLU A 593 -6.25 0.54 -33.79
CA GLU A 593 -6.72 -0.27 -34.94
C GLU A 593 -7.63 0.54 -35.85
N ARG A 594 -8.57 1.30 -35.26
CA ARG A 594 -9.55 2.10 -35.99
C ARG A 594 -8.98 3.37 -36.63
N THR A 595 -7.76 3.77 -36.29
CA THR A 595 -7.19 5.07 -36.74
C THR A 595 -5.84 4.97 -37.42
N THR A 596 -5.02 3.96 -37.15
CA THR A 596 -3.64 3.91 -37.68
C THR A 596 -3.17 2.52 -38.10
N THR A 597 -3.55 1.44 -37.41
CA THR A 597 -2.98 0.09 -37.67
C THR A 597 -3.90 -0.84 -38.46
N GLY A 598 -5.21 -0.59 -38.50
CA GLY A 598 -6.17 -1.37 -39.27
C GLY A 598 -5.91 -1.31 -40.79
N PRO A 599 -6.17 -2.39 -41.55
CA PRO A 599 -5.79 -2.48 -42.96
C PRO A 599 -6.48 -1.45 -43.86
N GLU A 600 -7.77 -1.18 -43.64
CA GLU A 600 -8.52 -0.18 -44.43
C GLU A 600 -8.03 1.23 -44.15
N VAL A 601 -7.81 1.56 -42.88
CA VAL A 601 -7.37 2.89 -42.45
C VAL A 601 -5.91 3.15 -42.81
N ARG A 602 -5.05 2.12 -42.80
CA ARG A 602 -3.67 2.23 -43.34
C ARG A 602 -3.68 2.63 -44.80
N ARG A 603 -4.52 2.02 -45.63
CA ARG A 603 -4.66 2.41 -47.05
C ARG A 603 -5.15 3.84 -47.19
N ALA A 604 -6.15 4.26 -46.39
CA ALA A 604 -6.64 5.63 -46.41
C ALA A 604 -5.55 6.64 -46.02
N TRP A 605 -4.68 6.29 -45.07
CA TRP A 605 -3.53 7.13 -44.71
C TRP A 605 -2.45 7.15 -45.80
N GLU A 606 -2.12 6.01 -46.42
CA GLU A 606 -1.18 5.97 -47.55
C GLU A 606 -1.64 6.91 -48.67
N GLU A 607 -2.91 6.83 -49.05
CA GLU A 607 -3.51 7.69 -50.09
C GLU A 607 -3.52 9.17 -49.69
N ALA A 608 -3.88 9.47 -48.42
CA ALA A 608 -3.86 10.83 -47.91
C ALA A 608 -2.45 11.43 -47.86
N ILE A 609 -1.46 10.67 -47.40
CA ILE A 609 -0.06 11.12 -47.29
C ILE A 609 0.50 11.40 -48.69
N ASP A 610 0.34 10.47 -49.63
CA ASP A 610 0.82 10.62 -51.01
C ASP A 610 0.21 11.87 -51.68
N GLU A 611 -1.10 12.08 -51.53
CA GLU A 611 -1.75 13.27 -52.09
C GLU A 611 -1.33 14.56 -51.39
N ILE A 612 -1.30 14.60 -50.06
CA ILE A 612 -0.93 15.81 -49.29
C ILE A 612 0.49 16.25 -49.60
N GLU A 613 1.45 15.33 -49.67
CA GLU A 613 2.84 15.63 -50.03
C GLU A 613 2.94 16.21 -51.45
N SER A 614 2.09 15.76 -52.38
CA SER A 614 2.09 16.22 -53.77
C SER A 614 1.39 17.59 -53.98
N LEU A 615 0.56 18.02 -53.04
CA LEU A 615 -0.23 19.24 -53.16
C LEU A 615 0.62 20.48 -52.84
N GLU A 616 0.75 21.38 -53.81
CA GLU A 616 1.55 22.62 -53.69
C GLU A 616 1.13 23.47 -52.48
N VAL A 617 -0.16 23.50 -52.15
CA VAL A 617 -0.71 24.27 -51.02
C VAL A 617 -0.11 23.86 -49.66
N TYR A 618 0.39 22.62 -49.51
CA TYR A 618 1.02 22.14 -48.28
C TYR A 618 2.55 22.21 -48.32
N GLY A 619 3.16 22.70 -49.40
CA GLY A 619 4.60 22.96 -49.47
C GLY A 619 5.50 21.74 -49.23
N GLY A 620 5.03 20.53 -49.58
CA GLY A 620 5.77 19.28 -49.34
C GLY A 620 5.65 18.74 -47.90
N LEU A 621 4.57 19.07 -47.18
CA LEU A 621 4.25 18.50 -45.87
C LEU A 621 4.16 16.97 -45.95
N VAL A 622 4.99 16.29 -45.16
CA VAL A 622 4.92 14.83 -44.98
C VAL A 622 4.20 14.53 -43.68
N LEU A 623 2.96 14.03 -43.76
CA LEU A 623 2.21 13.59 -42.60
C LEU A 623 2.57 12.17 -42.20
N THR A 624 2.39 11.87 -40.91
CA THR A 624 2.38 10.50 -40.40
C THR A 624 0.97 10.15 -39.91
N PRO A 625 0.56 8.86 -39.91
CA PRO A 625 -0.72 8.47 -39.34
C PRO A 625 -0.85 8.85 -37.86
N GLN A 626 -1.91 9.57 -37.50
CA GLN A 626 -2.11 10.07 -36.14
C GLN A 626 -3.27 9.36 -35.44
N ILE A 627 -3.02 8.83 -34.24
CA ILE A 627 -4.07 8.21 -33.43
C ILE A 627 -5.19 9.21 -33.19
N GLY A 628 -6.43 8.76 -33.37
CA GLY A 628 -7.64 9.59 -33.22
C GLY A 628 -8.15 10.22 -34.52
N LEU A 629 -7.38 10.20 -35.61
CA LEU A 629 -7.82 10.70 -36.92
C LEU A 629 -8.01 9.57 -37.92
N VAL A 630 -9.02 9.73 -38.77
CA VAL A 630 -9.27 8.86 -39.93
C VAL A 630 -9.44 9.75 -41.17
N PRO A 631 -8.63 9.59 -42.22
CA PRO A 631 -8.82 10.34 -43.46
C PRO A 631 -10.21 10.09 -44.08
N LEU A 632 -10.88 11.18 -44.47
CA LEU A 632 -12.20 11.13 -45.14
C LEU A 632 -12.10 11.38 -46.65
N GLY A 633 -11.05 12.07 -47.10
CA GLY A 633 -10.88 12.51 -48.47
C GLY A 633 -10.72 14.02 -48.56
N ARG A 634 -10.71 14.54 -49.79
CA ARG A 634 -10.66 15.98 -50.06
C ARG A 634 -12.06 16.54 -50.21
N ASP A 635 -12.29 17.71 -49.63
CA ASP A 635 -13.48 18.50 -49.91
C ASP A 635 -13.41 18.99 -51.37
N PRO A 636 -14.39 18.65 -52.23
CA PRO A 636 -14.37 19.06 -53.64
C PRO A 636 -14.38 20.57 -53.89
N ARG A 637 -14.79 21.39 -52.92
CA ARG A 637 -14.87 22.85 -53.08
C ARG A 637 -13.57 23.53 -52.66
N SER A 638 -13.06 23.24 -51.46
CA SER A 638 -11.80 23.83 -50.97
C SER A 638 -10.57 23.12 -51.53
N GLY A 639 -10.72 21.85 -51.92
CA GLY A 639 -9.62 21.00 -52.34
C GLY A 639 -8.72 20.51 -51.20
N LEU A 640 -9.03 20.90 -49.94
CA LEU A 640 -8.28 20.54 -48.74
C LEU A 640 -8.72 19.18 -48.19
N TRP A 641 -7.81 18.53 -47.47
CA TRP A 641 -8.05 17.22 -46.87
C TRP A 641 -8.84 17.30 -45.55
N GLU A 642 -9.76 16.37 -45.37
CA GLU A 642 -10.63 16.25 -44.21
C GLU A 642 -10.41 14.94 -43.44
N PHE A 643 -10.57 15.01 -42.12
CA PHE A 643 -10.29 13.92 -41.20
C PHE A 643 -11.41 13.81 -40.16
N TRP A 644 -11.91 12.60 -39.94
CA TRP A 644 -12.84 12.32 -38.86
C TRP A 644 -12.07 12.17 -37.55
N HIS A 645 -12.51 12.90 -36.52
CA HIS A 645 -12.00 12.79 -35.17
C HIS A 645 -12.84 11.79 -34.34
N ILE A 646 -12.33 10.57 -34.19
CA ILE A 646 -13.11 9.41 -33.73
C ILE A 646 -13.56 9.48 -32.27
N GLN A 647 -12.87 10.22 -31.41
CA GLN A 647 -13.23 10.39 -29.99
C GLN A 647 -14.49 11.24 -29.81
N SER A 648 -14.78 12.12 -30.77
CA SER A 648 -15.87 13.10 -30.64
C SER A 648 -17.25 12.58 -31.06
N GLY A 649 -17.32 11.42 -31.74
CA GLY A 649 -18.60 10.85 -32.16
C GLY A 649 -18.48 9.82 -33.29
N ALA A 650 -19.62 9.44 -33.85
CA ALA A 650 -19.74 8.53 -34.99
C ALA A 650 -19.13 9.11 -36.27
N ARG A 651 -18.83 8.23 -37.23
CA ARG A 651 -18.27 8.65 -38.52
C ARG A 651 -19.30 9.51 -39.26
N PRO A 652 -18.92 10.68 -39.78
CA PRO A 652 -19.81 11.49 -40.60
C PRO A 652 -20.17 10.74 -41.89
N GLU A 653 -21.45 10.81 -42.26
CA GLU A 653 -21.96 10.23 -43.51
C GLU A 653 -22.12 11.33 -44.57
N PRO A 654 -21.82 11.07 -45.85
CA PRO A 654 -22.07 12.04 -46.92
C PRO A 654 -23.55 12.44 -46.99
N SER A 655 -23.83 13.69 -47.31
CA SER A 655 -25.20 14.17 -47.53
C SER A 655 -25.83 13.47 -48.74
N ALA A 656 -27.11 13.12 -48.61
CA ALA A 656 -27.92 12.57 -49.70
C ALA A 656 -28.40 13.65 -50.70
N GLU A 657 -28.13 14.93 -50.43
CA GLU A 657 -28.52 16.04 -51.30
C GLU A 657 -27.72 16.04 -52.61
N PRO A 658 -28.38 15.90 -53.79
CA PRO A 658 -27.70 15.77 -55.08
C PRO A 658 -26.79 16.95 -55.45
N ASP A 659 -27.08 18.15 -54.92
CA ASP A 659 -26.39 19.40 -55.24
C ASP A 659 -25.29 19.79 -54.22
N ALA A 660 -25.07 18.95 -53.18
CA ALA A 660 -24.09 19.19 -52.13
C ALA A 660 -23.26 17.93 -51.76
N PRO A 661 -22.62 17.24 -52.72
CA PRO A 661 -21.88 15.99 -52.46
C PRO A 661 -20.63 16.16 -51.57
N SER A 662 -20.25 17.40 -51.23
CA SER A 662 -19.14 17.75 -50.33
C SER A 662 -19.57 17.96 -48.87
N ARG A 663 -20.86 17.79 -48.58
CA ARG A 663 -21.46 18.11 -47.28
C ARG A 663 -21.64 16.84 -46.44
N TRP A 664 -21.33 16.93 -45.14
CA TRP A 664 -21.55 15.84 -44.20
C TRP A 664 -22.93 15.97 -43.55
N THR A 665 -23.60 14.84 -43.30
CA THR A 665 -24.85 14.82 -42.53
C THR A 665 -24.53 15.04 -41.05
N ILE A 666 -25.01 16.17 -40.51
CA ILE A 666 -24.86 16.50 -39.09
C ILE A 666 -26.07 15.97 -38.32
N ALA A 667 -25.84 14.92 -37.54
CA ALA A 667 -26.76 14.35 -36.58
C ALA A 667 -26.19 14.49 -35.17
N GLU A 668 -26.98 14.16 -34.14
CA GLU A 668 -26.54 14.29 -32.75
C GLU A 668 -25.28 13.48 -32.45
N GLU A 669 -25.18 12.29 -33.06
CA GLU A 669 -24.07 11.34 -33.00
C GLU A 669 -22.86 11.67 -33.85
N THR A 670 -22.97 12.57 -34.84
CA THR A 670 -21.89 12.87 -35.78
C THR A 670 -20.67 13.45 -35.05
N GLY A 671 -19.51 12.82 -35.22
CA GLY A 671 -18.23 13.31 -34.71
C GLY A 671 -17.69 14.49 -35.52
N LEU A 672 -16.70 15.19 -34.97
CA LEU A 672 -16.04 16.31 -35.61
C LEU A 672 -15.33 15.89 -36.91
N VAL A 673 -15.44 16.76 -37.89
CA VAL A 673 -14.63 16.74 -39.11
C VAL A 673 -13.58 17.84 -38.98
N LEU A 674 -12.32 17.47 -39.06
CA LEU A 674 -11.20 18.41 -39.06
C LEU A 674 -10.70 18.63 -40.48
N VAL A 675 -10.48 19.88 -40.86
CA VAL A 675 -9.84 20.27 -42.12
C VAL A 675 -8.36 20.53 -41.85
N LEU A 676 -7.48 19.97 -42.69
CA LEU A 676 -6.05 20.27 -42.67
C LEU A 676 -5.80 21.61 -43.36
N ILE A 677 -5.54 22.64 -42.58
CA ILE A 677 -5.27 24.00 -43.06
C ILE A 677 -3.81 24.11 -43.50
N PRO A 678 -3.53 24.61 -44.72
CA PRO A 678 -2.16 24.83 -45.16
C PRO A 678 -1.50 25.95 -44.37
N GLY A 679 -0.25 25.74 -43.94
CA GLY A 679 0.56 26.78 -43.33
C GLY A 679 0.90 27.89 -44.33
N GLY A 680 1.20 29.09 -43.83
CA GLY A 680 1.46 30.24 -44.68
C GLY A 680 1.64 31.54 -43.90
N SER A 681 2.05 32.59 -44.61
CA SER A 681 2.13 33.95 -44.07
C SER A 681 0.88 34.74 -44.44
N PHE A 682 0.31 35.46 -43.48
CA PHE A 682 -0.82 36.35 -43.70
C PHE A 682 -0.72 37.62 -42.85
N ARG A 683 -1.49 38.63 -43.25
CA ARG A 683 -1.71 39.84 -42.47
C ARG A 683 -2.85 39.64 -41.51
N MET A 684 -2.53 39.66 -40.22
CA MET A 684 -3.49 39.62 -39.13
C MET A 684 -3.86 41.05 -38.70
N GLY A 685 -5.11 41.26 -38.32
CA GLY A 685 -5.63 42.55 -37.85
C GLY A 685 -6.33 43.34 -38.93
N SER A 686 -6.73 44.56 -38.60
CA SER A 686 -7.45 45.47 -39.49
C SER A 686 -7.06 46.92 -39.23
N GLU A 687 -7.23 47.78 -40.24
CA GLU A 687 -7.01 49.23 -40.10
C GLU A 687 -8.08 50.03 -40.86
N LYS A 688 -8.39 51.25 -40.38
CA LYS A 688 -9.32 52.18 -41.05
C LYS A 688 -8.75 52.89 -42.30
N GLY A 689 -7.59 52.45 -42.79
CA GLY A 689 -6.75 53.16 -43.77
C GLY A 689 -7.35 53.39 -45.17
N ASP A 690 -6.48 53.61 -46.16
CA ASP A 690 -6.87 53.91 -47.55
C ASP A 690 -7.84 52.86 -48.12
N ALA A 691 -8.77 53.28 -48.98
CA ALA A 691 -9.88 52.43 -49.44
C ALA A 691 -9.45 51.11 -50.09
N ASP A 692 -8.29 51.08 -50.75
CA ASP A 692 -7.73 49.91 -51.43
C ASP A 692 -6.66 49.17 -50.59
N ALA A 693 -6.43 49.61 -49.34
CA ALA A 693 -5.47 48.96 -48.47
C ALA A 693 -5.99 47.56 -48.10
N PRO A 694 -5.13 46.54 -48.14
CA PRO A 694 -5.50 45.22 -47.68
C PRO A 694 -5.74 45.21 -46.17
N ASN A 695 -6.71 44.41 -45.73
CA ASN A 695 -7.24 44.40 -44.36
C ASN A 695 -7.85 45.74 -43.93
N ARG A 696 -8.25 46.57 -44.89
CA ARG A 696 -9.04 47.77 -44.62
C ARG A 696 -10.41 47.37 -44.09
N ASP A 697 -10.74 47.93 -42.94
CA ASP A 697 -12.01 47.69 -42.25
C ASP A 697 -12.53 49.01 -41.67
N PRO A 698 -13.70 49.52 -42.15
CA PRO A 698 -14.25 50.77 -41.64
C PRO A 698 -14.64 50.69 -40.15
N TYR A 699 -14.81 49.48 -39.61
CA TYR A 699 -15.17 49.20 -38.22
C TYR A 699 -13.95 48.83 -37.36
N SER A 700 -12.73 48.92 -37.88
CA SER A 700 -11.50 48.59 -37.15
C SER A 700 -11.37 49.37 -35.83
N GLU A 701 -11.14 48.64 -34.74
CA GLU A 701 -10.89 49.17 -33.41
C GLU A 701 -9.38 49.19 -33.06
N SER A 702 -9.02 49.89 -31.98
CA SER A 702 -7.61 50.10 -31.61
C SER A 702 -6.88 48.80 -31.21
N ASP A 703 -7.61 47.80 -30.73
CA ASP A 703 -7.10 46.50 -30.31
C ASP A 703 -7.02 45.48 -31.45
N GLU A 704 -7.27 45.91 -32.69
CA GLU A 704 -7.05 45.16 -33.94
C GLU A 704 -5.82 45.68 -34.72
N GLN A 705 -5.13 46.70 -34.18
CA GLN A 705 -4.06 47.46 -34.82
C GLN A 705 -2.73 47.39 -34.04
N PRO A 706 -1.56 47.47 -34.70
CA PRO A 706 -1.37 47.58 -36.16
C PRO A 706 -1.49 46.22 -36.86
N ILE A 707 -1.71 46.22 -38.18
CA ILE A 707 -1.66 44.98 -38.97
C ILE A 707 -0.27 44.33 -38.82
N GLN A 708 -0.26 43.01 -38.55
CA GLN A 708 0.96 42.24 -38.32
C GLN A 708 1.11 41.10 -39.33
N GLU A 709 2.32 40.88 -39.83
CA GLU A 709 2.68 39.69 -40.61
C GLU A 709 2.87 38.50 -39.69
N VAL A 710 2.09 37.44 -39.88
CA VAL A 710 2.11 36.22 -39.07
C VAL A 710 2.33 35.03 -39.97
N THR A 711 3.24 34.14 -39.59
CA THR A 711 3.51 32.89 -40.32
C THR A 711 3.11 31.70 -39.47
N LEU A 712 2.24 30.85 -40.00
CA LEU A 712 1.72 29.66 -39.35
C LEU A 712 2.21 28.39 -40.04
N ASP A 713 2.50 27.36 -39.26
CA ASP A 713 2.68 25.99 -39.73
C ASP A 713 1.32 25.38 -40.06
N PRO A 714 1.23 24.31 -40.88
CA PRO A 714 -0.02 23.60 -41.12
C PRO A 714 -0.61 23.02 -39.81
N TYR A 715 -1.95 23.01 -39.70
CA TYR A 715 -2.66 22.53 -38.51
C TYR A 715 -4.07 22.05 -38.89
N PHE A 716 -4.71 21.31 -37.99
CA PHE A 716 -6.11 20.91 -38.15
C PHE A 716 -7.03 21.90 -37.45
N ILE A 717 -8.16 22.23 -38.06
CA ILE A 717 -9.25 22.96 -37.40
C ILE A 717 -10.59 22.33 -37.73
N SER A 718 -11.53 22.33 -36.79
CA SER A 718 -12.85 21.77 -37.00
C SER A 718 -13.61 22.51 -38.11
N LYS A 719 -14.21 21.75 -39.04
CA LYS A 719 -15.04 22.25 -40.15
C LYS A 719 -16.26 23.03 -39.64
N TYR A 720 -16.78 22.63 -38.48
CA TYR A 720 -17.96 23.17 -37.82
C TYR A 720 -17.65 23.57 -36.37
N GLU A 721 -18.48 24.43 -35.79
CA GLU A 721 -18.54 24.66 -34.35
C GLU A 721 -18.92 23.36 -33.61
N VAL A 722 -18.52 23.21 -32.33
CA VAL A 722 -18.93 22.05 -31.53
C VAL A 722 -20.43 22.10 -31.29
N THR A 723 -21.13 21.00 -31.55
CA THR A 723 -22.56 20.92 -31.30
C THR A 723 -22.90 20.60 -29.85
N GLN A 724 -24.11 20.93 -29.42
CA GLN A 724 -24.64 20.56 -28.10
C GLN A 724 -24.63 19.04 -27.87
N GLY A 725 -24.87 18.25 -28.91
CA GLY A 725 -24.84 16.79 -28.86
C GLY A 725 -23.44 16.24 -28.63
N GLN A 726 -22.44 16.80 -29.31
CA GLN A 726 -21.03 16.48 -29.09
C GLN A 726 -20.59 16.87 -27.68
N TRP A 727 -21.00 18.05 -27.20
CA TRP A 727 -20.71 18.50 -25.84
C TRP A 727 -21.30 17.57 -24.77
N LYS A 728 -22.61 17.30 -24.88
CA LYS A 728 -23.38 16.48 -23.95
C LYS A 728 -22.89 15.04 -23.90
N ARG A 729 -22.40 14.49 -25.01
CA ARG A 729 -21.84 13.12 -25.05
C ARG A 729 -20.65 12.95 -24.11
N LEU A 730 -19.77 13.96 -24.05
CA LEU A 730 -18.59 13.92 -23.21
C LEU A 730 -18.91 14.30 -21.75
N THR A 731 -19.71 15.33 -21.55
CA THR A 731 -19.93 15.94 -20.22
C THR A 731 -21.16 15.38 -19.49
N GLY A 732 -22.06 14.69 -20.19
CA GLY A 732 -23.36 14.25 -19.68
C GLY A 732 -24.44 15.34 -19.63
N GLU A 733 -24.07 16.61 -19.81
CA GLU A 733 -24.96 17.76 -19.65
C GLU A 733 -24.98 18.66 -20.90
N ASN A 734 -26.11 19.34 -21.13
CA ASN A 734 -26.19 20.40 -22.13
C ASN A 734 -26.25 21.77 -21.42
N PRO A 735 -25.21 22.61 -21.55
CA PRO A 735 -25.18 23.93 -20.92
C PRO A 735 -26.10 24.94 -21.61
N SER A 736 -26.46 24.70 -22.88
CA SER A 736 -27.26 25.61 -23.68
C SER A 736 -28.72 25.58 -23.26
N ARG A 737 -29.18 26.69 -22.69
CA ARG A 737 -30.56 26.85 -22.19
C ARG A 737 -31.28 28.07 -22.75
N PHE A 738 -30.57 28.95 -23.44
CA PHE A 738 -31.15 30.15 -24.02
C PHE A 738 -32.02 29.82 -25.24
N GLY A 739 -33.19 30.46 -25.34
CA GLY A 739 -34.10 30.34 -26.49
C GLY A 739 -35.18 29.25 -26.41
N PHE A 740 -35.21 28.41 -25.37
CA PHE A 740 -36.18 27.29 -25.27
C PHE A 740 -37.61 27.72 -24.91
N GLU A 741 -37.80 28.86 -24.23
CA GLU A 741 -39.11 29.29 -23.69
C GLU A 741 -39.53 30.72 -24.13
N ASP A 742 -38.58 31.59 -24.49
CA ASP A 742 -38.82 33.04 -24.60
C ASP A 742 -39.11 33.56 -26.02
N TYR A 743 -38.81 32.81 -27.09
CA TYR A 743 -38.86 33.32 -28.48
C TYR A 743 -39.75 32.52 -29.45
N SER A 744 -40.45 31.48 -29.00
CA SER A 744 -41.16 30.57 -29.90
C SER A 744 -42.57 31.05 -30.31
N ASP A 745 -42.68 31.77 -31.42
CA ASP A 745 -43.97 32.02 -32.10
C ASP A 745 -44.38 30.82 -32.98
N GLY A 746 -44.38 29.63 -32.37
CA GLY A 746 -44.96 28.38 -32.90
C GLY A 746 -44.27 27.70 -34.10
N LYS A 747 -43.35 28.37 -34.82
CA LYS A 747 -42.63 27.77 -35.97
C LYS A 747 -41.20 27.31 -35.68
N GLU A 748 -40.52 27.91 -34.71
CA GLU A 748 -39.11 27.62 -34.38
C GLU A 748 -38.93 26.56 -33.28
N SER A 749 -39.99 26.13 -32.59
CA SER A 749 -39.86 25.29 -31.39
C SER A 749 -39.29 23.89 -31.67
N ASP A 750 -39.49 23.32 -32.86
CA ASP A 750 -38.90 22.04 -33.25
C ASP A 750 -37.45 22.18 -33.74
N LEU A 751 -37.11 23.31 -34.40
CA LEU A 751 -35.75 23.60 -34.86
C LEU A 751 -34.79 23.86 -33.69
N LEU A 752 -35.25 24.51 -32.62
CA LEU A 752 -34.46 24.83 -31.43
C LEU A 752 -34.28 23.65 -30.47
N ARG A 753 -35.02 22.55 -30.65
CA ARG A 753 -34.97 21.34 -29.81
C ARG A 753 -33.87 20.34 -30.20
N GLY A 754 -33.26 20.48 -31.38
CA GLY A 754 -32.20 19.56 -31.83
C GLY A 754 -30.85 19.80 -31.16
N LEU A 755 -30.07 18.75 -30.91
CA LEU A 755 -28.72 18.86 -30.34
C LEU A 755 -27.62 19.19 -31.38
N VAL A 756 -28.00 19.57 -32.60
CA VAL A 756 -27.10 19.90 -33.73
C VAL A 756 -26.75 21.39 -33.82
N HIS A 757 -27.30 22.21 -32.93
CA HIS A 757 -26.90 23.61 -32.74
C HIS A 757 -25.51 23.71 -32.12
N PRO A 758 -24.78 24.83 -32.31
CA PRO A 758 -23.55 25.04 -31.57
C PRO A 758 -23.83 25.03 -30.06
N VAL A 759 -22.85 24.54 -29.30
CA VAL A 759 -22.87 24.69 -27.86
C VAL A 759 -22.59 26.15 -27.50
N ASP A 760 -23.39 26.67 -26.60
CA ASP A 760 -23.29 28.01 -26.02
C ASP A 760 -23.27 27.93 -24.48
N SER A 761 -23.17 29.07 -23.79
CA SER A 761 -23.22 29.13 -22.32
C SER A 761 -22.09 28.34 -21.64
N VAL A 762 -20.96 28.22 -22.33
CA VAL A 762 -19.74 27.56 -21.86
C VAL A 762 -18.71 28.60 -21.40
N SER A 763 -17.86 28.20 -20.46
CA SER A 763 -16.71 29.03 -20.04
C SER A 763 -15.44 28.55 -20.74
N ALA A 764 -14.43 29.41 -20.79
CA ALA A 764 -13.15 29.07 -21.42
C ALA A 764 -12.48 27.85 -20.77
N GLU A 765 -12.56 27.70 -19.44
CA GLU A 765 -12.02 26.54 -18.73
C GLU A 765 -12.70 25.24 -19.17
N ALA A 766 -14.03 25.27 -19.29
CA ALA A 766 -14.79 24.12 -19.74
C ALA A 766 -14.45 23.75 -21.18
N CYS A 767 -14.22 24.74 -22.06
CA CYS A 767 -13.78 24.50 -23.43
C CYS A 767 -12.38 23.88 -23.51
N LEU A 768 -11.44 24.34 -22.68
CA LEU A 768 -10.10 23.78 -22.58
C LEU A 768 -10.12 22.35 -22.05
N GLU A 769 -10.92 22.08 -21.02
CA GLU A 769 -11.11 20.73 -20.48
C GLU A 769 -11.74 19.80 -21.53
N TRP A 770 -12.80 20.27 -22.20
CA TRP A 770 -13.49 19.50 -23.23
C TRP A 770 -12.57 19.14 -24.42
N THR A 771 -11.75 20.10 -24.87
CA THR A 771 -10.78 19.86 -25.95
C THR A 771 -9.65 18.93 -25.50
N ALA A 772 -9.10 19.13 -24.30
CA ALA A 772 -8.06 18.25 -23.73
C ALA A 772 -8.57 16.80 -23.59
N HIS A 773 -9.80 16.60 -23.11
CA HIS A 773 -10.42 15.29 -23.01
C HIS A 773 -10.60 14.58 -24.36
N ASN A 774 -10.62 15.34 -25.45
CA ASN A 774 -10.72 14.85 -26.81
C ASN A 774 -9.38 14.73 -27.55
N ASP A 775 -8.23 15.02 -26.92
CA ASP A 775 -6.94 15.13 -27.64
C ASP A 775 -6.92 16.25 -28.70
N LEU A 776 -7.61 17.35 -28.40
CA LEU A 776 -7.72 18.58 -29.20
C LEU A 776 -7.22 19.79 -28.40
N GLU A 777 -7.10 20.93 -29.06
CA GLU A 777 -6.83 22.22 -28.44
C GLU A 777 -7.75 23.31 -29.00
N LEU A 778 -7.85 24.46 -28.33
CA LEU A 778 -8.46 25.63 -28.94
C LEU A 778 -7.45 26.33 -29.87
N PRO A 779 -7.86 26.82 -31.04
CA PRO A 779 -6.95 27.51 -31.95
C PRO A 779 -6.40 28.76 -31.28
N THR A 780 -5.16 29.13 -31.59
CA THR A 780 -4.69 30.49 -31.26
C THR A 780 -5.55 31.51 -32.00
N GLU A 781 -5.55 32.73 -31.51
CA GLU A 781 -6.23 33.85 -32.15
C GLU A 781 -5.77 34.04 -33.61
N ALA A 782 -4.47 33.86 -33.85
CA ALA A 782 -3.89 33.93 -35.18
C ALA A 782 -4.33 32.77 -36.09
N GLN A 783 -4.34 31.54 -35.58
CA GLN A 783 -4.87 30.37 -36.31
C GLN A 783 -6.35 30.54 -36.63
N TRP A 784 -7.12 31.09 -35.70
CA TRP A 784 -8.53 31.37 -35.92
C TRP A 784 -8.72 32.39 -37.06
N GLU A 785 -8.04 33.55 -36.98
CA GLU A 785 -8.21 34.62 -37.98
C GLU A 785 -7.71 34.18 -39.37
N TYR A 786 -6.59 33.43 -39.43
CA TYR A 786 -6.09 32.87 -40.67
C TYR A 786 -7.09 31.92 -41.32
N ALA A 787 -7.65 31.00 -40.53
CA ALA A 787 -8.67 30.06 -40.97
C ALA A 787 -9.96 30.76 -41.41
N ALA A 788 -10.39 31.79 -40.68
CA ALA A 788 -11.57 32.60 -41.00
C ALA A 788 -11.41 33.36 -42.32
N ARG A 789 -10.27 34.03 -42.51
CA ARG A 789 -9.96 34.79 -43.72
C ARG A 789 -9.84 33.91 -44.95
N ALA A 790 -9.24 32.73 -44.81
CA ALA A 790 -9.00 31.79 -45.92
C ALA A 790 -8.42 32.46 -47.18
N GLY A 791 -7.42 33.34 -46.99
CA GLY A 791 -6.77 34.12 -48.04
C GLY A 791 -7.41 35.48 -48.36
N SER A 792 -8.57 35.79 -47.79
CA SER A 792 -9.22 37.10 -47.96
C SER A 792 -8.54 38.21 -47.14
N THR A 793 -8.50 39.41 -47.72
CA THR A 793 -8.02 40.65 -47.08
C THR A 793 -9.16 41.62 -46.76
N THR A 794 -10.43 41.18 -46.82
CA THR A 794 -11.60 42.01 -46.47
C THR A 794 -12.05 41.74 -45.02
N PRO A 795 -12.97 42.56 -44.44
CA PRO A 795 -13.53 42.33 -43.10
C PRO A 795 -14.20 40.95 -42.92
N TRP A 796 -14.84 40.46 -43.97
CA TRP A 796 -15.44 39.12 -44.05
C TRP A 796 -14.78 38.29 -45.15
N PRO A 797 -14.77 36.96 -45.08
CA PRO A 797 -14.14 36.14 -46.11
C PRO A 797 -14.79 36.27 -47.49
N TRP A 798 -16.05 36.69 -47.54
CA TRP A 798 -16.85 36.75 -48.76
C TRP A 798 -16.97 38.15 -49.39
N GLY A 799 -16.48 39.20 -48.71
CA GLY A 799 -16.55 40.57 -49.24
C GLY A 799 -16.26 41.66 -48.22
N SER A 800 -16.42 42.91 -48.67
CA SER A 800 -16.10 44.12 -47.90
C SER A 800 -17.30 44.95 -47.46
N GLU A 801 -18.52 44.51 -47.82
CA GLU A 801 -19.77 45.21 -47.48
C GLU A 801 -20.75 44.23 -46.80
N PRO A 802 -21.56 44.67 -45.81
CA PRO A 802 -22.43 43.79 -45.02
C PRO A 802 -23.32 42.82 -45.81
N PRO A 803 -23.89 43.16 -46.99
CA PRO A 803 -24.71 42.22 -47.76
C PRO A 803 -23.98 40.92 -48.17
N CYS A 804 -22.64 40.86 -48.11
CA CYS A 804 -21.91 39.61 -48.37
C CYS A 804 -22.14 38.52 -47.30
N LEU A 805 -22.74 38.87 -46.15
CA LEU A 805 -23.08 37.94 -45.07
C LEU A 805 -24.34 37.11 -45.35
N GLU A 806 -25.18 37.53 -46.32
CA GLU A 806 -26.45 36.88 -46.62
C GLU A 806 -26.25 35.42 -47.08
N GLY A 807 -26.74 34.46 -46.28
CA GLY A 807 -26.55 33.03 -46.51
C GLY A 807 -25.14 32.51 -46.20
N TYR A 808 -24.34 33.28 -45.44
CA TYR A 808 -22.99 32.93 -45.01
C TYR A 808 -22.73 33.09 -43.50
N ALA A 809 -23.49 33.92 -42.79
CA ALA A 809 -23.34 34.14 -41.35
C ALA A 809 -24.69 34.31 -40.66
N ASN A 810 -24.71 33.99 -39.36
CA ASN A 810 -25.85 34.23 -38.46
C ASN A 810 -25.56 35.45 -37.57
N VAL A 811 -26.26 36.56 -37.78
CA VAL A 811 -25.96 37.86 -37.16
C VAL A 811 -27.24 38.59 -36.74
N ALA A 812 -27.11 39.63 -35.92
CA ALA A 812 -28.27 40.42 -35.51
C ALA A 812 -28.82 41.22 -36.71
N ASP A 813 -29.92 40.74 -37.27
CA ASP A 813 -30.42 41.17 -38.58
C ASP A 813 -31.92 41.45 -38.59
N LEU A 814 -32.53 41.47 -39.78
CA LEU A 814 -33.96 41.71 -39.95
C LEU A 814 -34.85 40.65 -39.29
N SER A 815 -34.43 39.38 -39.24
CA SER A 815 -35.18 38.32 -38.56
C SER A 815 -35.19 38.53 -37.05
N CYS A 816 -34.03 38.82 -36.45
CA CYS A 816 -33.94 39.19 -35.03
C CYS A 816 -34.84 40.40 -34.70
N LEU A 817 -34.83 41.44 -35.55
CA LEU A 817 -35.65 42.64 -35.35
C LEU A 817 -37.16 42.36 -35.45
N ARG A 818 -37.58 41.46 -36.35
CA ARG A 818 -39.00 41.12 -36.55
C ARG A 818 -39.59 40.33 -35.37
N TYR A 819 -38.79 39.53 -34.69
CA TYR A 819 -39.25 38.58 -33.66
C TYR A 819 -38.78 38.94 -32.24
N HIS A 820 -38.81 40.24 -31.90
CA HIS A 820 -38.56 40.76 -30.55
C HIS A 820 -37.11 40.62 -30.04
N GLY A 821 -36.11 40.73 -30.91
CA GLY A 821 -34.72 40.96 -30.50
C GLY A 821 -34.59 42.18 -29.58
N ASP A 822 -33.53 42.21 -28.75
CA ASP A 822 -33.33 43.29 -27.78
C ASP A 822 -33.21 44.65 -28.50
N PRO A 823 -34.05 45.66 -28.17
CA PRO A 823 -34.03 46.95 -28.84
C PRO A 823 -32.70 47.72 -28.72
N SER A 824 -31.82 47.32 -27.80
CA SER A 824 -30.49 47.93 -27.62
C SER A 824 -29.44 47.43 -28.63
N TRP A 825 -29.72 46.37 -29.37
CA TRP A 825 -28.79 45.84 -30.37
C TRP A 825 -28.77 46.69 -31.64
N GLY A 826 -27.61 46.69 -32.31
CA GLY A 826 -27.52 47.13 -33.69
C GLY A 826 -28.04 46.01 -34.60
N TYR A 827 -28.83 46.36 -35.63
CA TYR A 827 -29.39 45.39 -36.57
C TYR A 827 -28.98 45.71 -38.00
N ASP A 828 -28.51 44.71 -38.75
CA ASP A 828 -28.31 44.81 -40.19
C ASP A 828 -29.64 44.63 -40.92
N ARG A 829 -30.22 45.73 -41.39
CA ARG A 829 -31.54 45.72 -42.04
C ARG A 829 -31.53 45.18 -43.46
N ASP A 830 -30.34 45.09 -44.05
CA ASP A 830 -30.11 44.64 -45.42
C ASP A 830 -29.70 43.15 -45.48
N VAL A 831 -29.69 42.47 -44.33
CA VAL A 831 -29.40 41.03 -44.19
C VAL A 831 -30.62 40.36 -43.53
N ASP A 832 -30.93 39.15 -43.98
CA ASP A 832 -32.01 38.32 -43.45
C ASP A 832 -31.62 36.85 -43.57
N ASP A 833 -31.06 36.30 -42.49
CA ASP A 833 -30.57 34.93 -42.36
C ASP A 833 -31.69 33.94 -41.99
N GLY A 834 -32.85 34.45 -41.56
CA GLY A 834 -34.03 33.66 -41.22
C GLY A 834 -34.04 33.08 -39.81
N TYR A 835 -33.07 33.42 -38.96
CA TYR A 835 -32.94 32.94 -37.59
C TYR A 835 -33.00 34.08 -36.58
N THR A 836 -33.72 33.87 -35.48
CA THR A 836 -33.83 34.88 -34.39
C THR A 836 -32.68 34.76 -33.36
N ILE A 837 -32.08 33.57 -33.29
CA ILE A 837 -30.98 33.23 -32.39
C ILE A 837 -29.97 32.35 -33.14
N ARG A 838 -29.30 31.41 -32.46
CA ARG A 838 -28.46 30.41 -33.11
C ARG A 838 -29.20 29.52 -34.13
N SER A 839 -28.48 29.13 -35.16
CA SER A 839 -28.91 28.16 -36.18
C SER A 839 -28.22 26.81 -35.96
N PRO A 840 -28.75 25.69 -36.51
CA PRO A 840 -28.00 24.44 -36.61
C PRO A 840 -26.64 24.67 -37.28
N VAL A 841 -25.58 24.00 -36.83
CA VAL A 841 -24.29 24.07 -37.55
C VAL A 841 -24.48 23.58 -38.99
N ASP A 842 -23.62 24.04 -39.90
CA ASP A 842 -23.66 23.73 -41.34
C ASP A 842 -24.84 24.38 -42.09
N THR A 843 -25.61 25.26 -41.44
CA THR A 843 -26.70 26.03 -42.10
C THR A 843 -26.15 26.98 -43.17
N PHE A 844 -25.04 27.66 -42.85
CA PHE A 844 -24.47 28.68 -43.73
C PHE A 844 -23.36 28.13 -44.64
N ARG A 845 -23.14 28.81 -45.77
CA ARG A 845 -22.15 28.41 -46.76
C ARG A 845 -20.72 28.58 -46.22
N PRO A 846 -19.78 27.70 -46.64
CA PRO A 846 -18.41 27.75 -46.13
C PRO A 846 -17.58 28.89 -46.73
N ASN A 847 -16.46 29.20 -46.09
CA ASN A 847 -15.39 30.03 -46.66
C ASN A 847 -14.50 29.23 -47.64
N ALA A 848 -13.44 29.86 -48.18
CA ALA A 848 -12.57 29.23 -49.18
C ALA A 848 -11.79 28.00 -48.67
N PHE A 849 -11.62 27.85 -47.36
CA PHE A 849 -11.03 26.64 -46.75
C PHE A 849 -12.06 25.55 -46.44
N GLY A 850 -13.34 25.78 -46.74
CA GLY A 850 -14.41 24.80 -46.49
C GLY A 850 -14.97 24.85 -45.07
N LEU A 851 -14.63 25.87 -44.27
CA LEU A 851 -15.12 26.02 -42.91
C LEU A 851 -16.47 26.73 -42.90
N HIS A 852 -17.42 26.18 -42.15
CA HIS A 852 -18.78 26.72 -42.00
C HIS A 852 -18.91 27.52 -40.71
N ASP A 853 -19.87 28.44 -40.67
CA ASP A 853 -20.24 29.18 -39.46
C ASP A 853 -19.05 29.88 -38.78
N VAL A 854 -18.10 30.39 -39.58
CA VAL A 854 -16.88 31.02 -39.03
C VAL A 854 -17.12 32.47 -38.61
N ILE A 855 -18.22 33.07 -39.06
CA ILE A 855 -18.67 34.40 -38.66
C ILE A 855 -20.09 34.28 -38.14
N GLY A 856 -20.34 34.85 -36.96
CA GLY A 856 -21.64 34.79 -36.31
C GLY A 856 -21.93 33.44 -35.64
N ASN A 857 -23.21 33.17 -35.39
CA ASN A 857 -23.70 32.02 -34.61
C ASN A 857 -23.24 32.08 -33.15
N VAL A 858 -22.01 31.70 -32.81
CA VAL A 858 -21.43 31.93 -31.48
C VAL A 858 -20.03 32.52 -31.56
N TRP A 859 -19.70 33.39 -30.61
CA TRP A 859 -18.33 33.78 -30.35
C TRP A 859 -17.49 32.56 -30.03
N GLU A 860 -16.40 32.38 -30.77
CA GLU A 860 -15.52 31.23 -30.60
C GLU A 860 -14.37 31.57 -29.64
N ILE A 861 -14.26 30.82 -28.54
CA ILE A 861 -13.18 30.97 -27.56
C ILE A 861 -11.86 30.45 -28.15
N CYS A 862 -10.84 31.31 -28.16
CA CYS A 862 -9.49 30.99 -28.60
C CYS A 862 -8.62 30.45 -27.45
N GLY A 863 -7.59 29.68 -27.78
CA GLY A 863 -6.70 28.99 -26.85
C GLY A 863 -5.63 29.86 -26.19
N GLU A 864 -5.78 31.18 -26.21
CA GLU A 864 -4.87 32.14 -25.55
C GLU A 864 -5.64 33.27 -24.87
N LEU A 865 -4.97 33.95 -23.94
CA LEU A 865 -5.55 35.07 -23.23
C LEU A 865 -5.74 36.26 -24.17
N PHE A 866 -6.72 37.10 -23.84
CA PHE A 866 -6.86 38.42 -24.45
C PHE A 866 -5.68 39.26 -23.98
N THR A 867 -4.75 39.56 -24.89
CA THR A 867 -3.49 40.25 -24.57
C THR A 867 -3.32 41.50 -25.43
N ASP A 868 -2.42 42.40 -25.01
CA ASP A 868 -1.97 43.54 -25.81
C ASP A 868 -1.61 43.09 -27.24
N TYR A 869 -2.42 43.55 -28.20
CA TYR A 869 -2.34 43.14 -29.60
C TYR A 869 -0.99 43.50 -30.24
N THR A 870 -0.33 44.56 -29.78
CA THR A 870 0.93 45.06 -30.35
C THR A 870 2.12 44.12 -30.13
N ARG A 871 1.95 43.09 -29.29
CA ARG A 871 2.97 42.07 -29.06
C ARG A 871 3.09 41.14 -30.27
N PRO A 872 4.32 40.85 -30.72
CA PRO A 872 4.52 40.01 -31.89
C PRO A 872 4.04 38.56 -31.62
N PRO A 873 3.27 37.96 -32.53
CA PRO A 873 2.88 36.56 -32.44
C PRO A 873 4.08 35.64 -32.69
N ARG A 874 4.11 34.50 -32.02
CA ARG A 874 5.16 33.48 -32.19
C ARG A 874 5.06 32.83 -33.58
N PRO A 875 6.18 32.66 -34.32
CA PRO A 875 6.16 31.89 -35.56
C PRO A 875 5.67 30.44 -35.36
N GLY A 876 4.91 29.93 -36.33
CA GLY A 876 4.41 28.55 -36.35
C GLY A 876 2.97 28.43 -35.84
N ASP A 877 2.67 28.91 -34.63
CA ASP A 877 1.30 28.85 -34.08
C ASP A 877 0.66 30.22 -33.83
N GLY A 878 1.40 31.31 -33.97
CA GLY A 878 0.88 32.67 -33.84
C GLY A 878 0.50 33.07 -32.42
N ARG A 879 0.82 32.25 -31.41
CA ARG A 879 0.50 32.53 -30.00
C ARG A 879 1.28 33.73 -29.48
N ARG A 880 0.64 34.62 -28.72
CA ARG A 880 1.29 35.76 -28.05
C ARG A 880 1.74 35.41 -26.64
N SER A 881 2.73 36.15 -26.13
CA SER A 881 3.19 36.00 -24.75
C SER A 881 2.20 36.64 -23.76
N ASP A 882 1.68 35.84 -22.83
CA ASP A 882 0.68 36.22 -21.83
C ASP A 882 1.23 37.26 -20.82
N PRO A 883 0.67 38.48 -20.72
CA PRO A 883 0.72 39.29 -19.50
C PRO A 883 -0.22 38.69 -18.43
N PRO A 884 -0.26 39.22 -17.19
CA PRO A 884 -1.23 38.81 -16.17
C PRO A 884 -2.66 39.31 -16.48
N GLU A 885 -3.10 39.30 -17.74
CA GLU A 885 -4.51 39.51 -18.06
C GLU A 885 -5.33 38.29 -17.67
N VAL A 886 -6.59 38.52 -17.33
CA VAL A 886 -7.46 37.50 -16.74
C VAL A 886 -8.50 37.02 -17.76
N ARG A 887 -8.65 37.67 -18.92
CA ARG A 887 -9.70 37.36 -19.91
C ARG A 887 -9.18 36.45 -21.03
N TRP A 888 -10.02 35.56 -21.52
CA TRP A 888 -9.79 34.74 -22.71
C TRP A 888 -10.24 35.46 -23.98
N CYS A 889 -9.50 35.24 -25.08
CA CYS A 889 -9.83 35.87 -26.36
C CYS A 889 -11.03 35.18 -27.04
N LEU A 890 -11.94 35.97 -27.59
CA LEU A 890 -13.09 35.57 -28.40
C LEU A 890 -12.95 36.13 -29.81
N ARG A 891 -13.41 35.38 -30.83
CA ARG A 891 -13.44 35.79 -32.24
C ARG A 891 -14.76 35.42 -32.92
N GLY A 892 -15.05 36.04 -34.06
CA GLY A 892 -16.14 35.65 -34.98
C GLY A 892 -17.47 36.39 -34.85
N GLY A 893 -17.81 36.90 -33.65
CA GLY A 893 -19.15 37.44 -33.38
C GLY A 893 -20.16 36.34 -33.04
N GLY A 894 -21.33 36.73 -32.55
CA GLY A 894 -22.45 35.83 -32.25
C GLY A 894 -23.73 36.24 -32.97
N TRP A 895 -24.78 35.42 -32.86
CA TRP A 895 -26.10 35.68 -33.45
C TRP A 895 -26.72 37.03 -33.01
N GLU A 896 -26.31 37.59 -31.87
CA GLU A 896 -26.76 38.89 -31.36
C GLU A 896 -25.88 40.08 -31.79
N THR A 897 -24.82 39.83 -32.58
CA THR A 897 -23.90 40.87 -33.05
C THR A 897 -24.19 41.25 -34.50
N ASN A 898 -24.15 42.54 -34.82
CA ASN A 898 -24.26 42.99 -36.21
C ASN A 898 -22.94 42.83 -36.97
N SER A 899 -22.98 43.11 -38.26
CA SER A 899 -21.87 43.05 -39.22
C SER A 899 -20.66 43.85 -38.76
N ALA A 900 -20.85 45.03 -38.15
CA ALA A 900 -19.75 45.85 -37.62
C ALA A 900 -18.95 45.15 -36.50
N VAL A 901 -19.52 44.13 -35.85
CA VAL A 901 -18.89 43.34 -34.78
C VAL A 901 -18.51 41.94 -35.27
N ALA A 902 -19.38 41.25 -36.03
CA ALA A 902 -19.11 39.92 -36.56
C ALA A 902 -18.13 39.97 -37.74
N ARG A 903 -16.82 40.05 -37.47
CA ARG A 903 -15.75 40.23 -38.48
C ARG A 903 -14.55 39.34 -38.19
N CYS A 904 -13.68 39.14 -39.20
CA CYS A 904 -12.48 38.31 -39.04
C CYS A 904 -11.50 38.89 -38.00
N ALA A 905 -11.29 40.21 -38.02
CA ALA A 905 -10.29 40.88 -37.19
C ALA A 905 -10.80 41.26 -35.79
N ASN A 906 -12.12 41.33 -35.61
CA ASN A 906 -12.69 41.75 -34.33
C ASN A 906 -12.39 40.72 -33.25
N ARG A 907 -12.04 41.22 -32.06
CA ARG A 907 -11.70 40.42 -30.90
C ARG A 907 -12.44 40.93 -29.68
N SER A 908 -12.81 40.01 -28.79
CA SER A 908 -13.41 40.35 -27.51
C SER A 908 -12.77 39.53 -26.39
N GLY A 909 -13.06 39.87 -25.14
CA GLY A 909 -12.48 39.22 -23.96
C GLY A 909 -13.55 38.74 -22.98
N ILE A 910 -13.51 37.47 -22.60
CA ILE A 910 -14.40 36.85 -21.60
C ILE A 910 -13.65 36.53 -20.29
N PHE A 911 -14.24 36.82 -19.13
CA PHE A 911 -13.60 36.52 -17.84
C PHE A 911 -13.64 35.02 -17.48
N PRO A 912 -12.74 34.54 -16.61
CA PRO A 912 -12.71 33.16 -16.16
C PRO A 912 -14.03 32.76 -15.50
N GLY A 913 -14.54 31.58 -15.84
CA GLY A 913 -15.83 31.07 -15.35
C GLY A 913 -17.07 31.82 -15.83
N GLN A 914 -16.93 32.91 -16.59
CA GLN A 914 -18.07 33.60 -17.18
C GLN A 914 -18.65 32.76 -18.32
N ARG A 915 -19.98 32.73 -18.42
CA ARG A 915 -20.74 31.98 -19.42
C ARG A 915 -21.70 32.95 -20.08
N HIS A 916 -21.66 33.03 -21.41
CA HIS A 916 -22.61 33.84 -22.19
C HIS A 916 -23.39 32.93 -23.14
N SER A 917 -24.65 33.26 -23.39
CA SER A 917 -25.57 32.51 -24.27
C SER A 917 -25.21 32.54 -25.76
N ASN A 918 -24.07 33.12 -26.09
CA ASN A 918 -23.54 33.35 -27.43
C ASN A 918 -22.07 32.95 -27.54
N SER A 919 -21.48 32.31 -26.52
CA SER A 919 -20.06 31.93 -26.52
C SER A 919 -19.94 30.42 -26.58
N GLY A 920 -19.22 29.93 -27.58
CA GLY A 920 -18.96 28.53 -27.86
C GLY A 920 -17.50 28.28 -28.24
N LEU A 921 -17.26 27.26 -29.07
CA LEU A 921 -15.92 26.87 -29.47
C LEU A 921 -15.87 26.14 -30.81
N ARG A 922 -14.73 26.30 -31.47
CA ARG A 922 -14.25 25.46 -32.57
C ARG A 922 -12.88 24.88 -32.20
N PRO A 923 -12.74 23.55 -32.13
CA PRO A 923 -11.48 22.93 -31.79
C PRO A 923 -10.50 22.96 -32.95
N SER A 924 -9.23 22.83 -32.61
CA SER A 924 -8.11 22.64 -33.50
C SER A 924 -7.21 21.52 -32.98
N ARG A 925 -6.23 21.11 -33.76
CA ARG A 925 -5.24 20.11 -33.36
C ARG A 925 -3.92 20.34 -34.08
N LYS A 926 -2.80 20.26 -33.36
CA LYS A 926 -1.46 20.28 -33.97
C LYS A 926 -1.18 18.99 -34.72
N ILE A 927 -0.37 19.11 -35.76
CA ILE A 927 0.24 17.96 -36.43
C ILE A 927 1.34 17.40 -35.51
N ARG A 928 1.40 16.07 -35.38
CA ARG A 928 2.37 15.35 -34.53
C ARG A 928 3.58 14.84 -35.29
#